data_AF-A0A7S0RJ86-F1
#
_entry.id   AF-A0A7S0RJ86-F1
#
_cell.length_a   1.000
_cell.length_b   1.000
_cell.length_c   1.000
_cell.angle_alpha   90.00
_cell.angle_beta   90.00
_cell.angle_gamma   90.00
#
_symmetry.space_group_name_H-M   'P 1'
#
loop_
_entity.id
_entity.type
_entity.pdbx_description
1 polymer ?
#
loop_
_entity_poly.entity_id
_entity_poly.type
_entity_poly.pdbx_seq_one_letter_code
_entity_poly.pdbx_strand_id
1 'polypeptide(L)'
;MGMRTCQARPTGAVASPLLAPCTPVVRPFRSCVKPVTNNPAAAPSARSTRLAQHVPRAVEVAPSPTTQGQADAANSNGGPSQAYPFTEIEKKWQAYWAANKTFRTPDDIDTSKPKYYVLDMFPYPSGAGLHVGHPEGYTATDIMARYKRMKGFNVLHPMGWDAFGLPAEQYAIQTGTHPRVTTEININRFRQQLQALGFSYDWDRELSTTDPEYYKWTQWIFLQLYNKGLAYQAEVPVNWCPALGTVLANEEVIDGKSERGGHPVVRLPMKQWMLRITAYADRLLDDLEGLDWADSIKDMQRNWIGRSEGADIQFEVVGGEGSAVAPGTRLSCFTTRPDTLFGVTHVVVAPEHPLVAAGLAAGAQAEAVKAYVEAAGRKSDLERTELQKDKSGVATGSFVRHPATGELLPVWVADYVLGGYGSGAVMAVPAHDARDWEFAAKYGIPAKRVVAGKAGADDLPYTEPGAAVNSPPAGVDAKGLDINGKDTAAAKAAVTEWLAASGQGGKQVNYKLRDWLFARQRYWGEPFPLVYPEGAPADAPPVPLPESALPLVLPDTDNFKPKGTPESPLAALESWVNTTDPVSGGPARRETSTMPQWAGSCWYYLRYIDPANGGKLVDPEKEKYWMPVDLYVGGAEHAVLHLLYARFWHKVLYDLGVVSTKEPFGRLVSQGMILGEVEYTVYRDEAGAVVGEEHPGAVPHRVSEAEVDKKGDGYVLKADPAVRVSARAHKMSKSRGNVINPDDVVADFGADSLRLYEMFMGPLRDTKVWSTRGVEGVH
;
A
#
# COMPACT_ATOMS: atom_id res chain seq x y z
N MET A 1 -18.37 -3.72 55.72
CA MET A 1 -18.25 -2.68 56.77
C MET A 1 -17.29 -1.63 56.22
N GLY A 2 -17.61 -0.35 56.09
CA GLY A 2 -18.24 0.53 57.08
C GLY A 2 -17.15 1.46 57.63
N MET A 3 -16.76 2.51 56.89
CA MET A 3 -17.25 3.91 57.05
C MET A 3 -16.77 4.64 58.32
N ARG A 4 -15.98 5.72 58.12
CA ARG A 4 -16.09 7.10 58.67
C ARG A 4 -14.67 7.73 58.70
N THR A 5 -14.31 8.82 58.02
CA THR A 5 -14.85 10.20 57.85
C THR A 5 -14.75 11.11 59.09
N CYS A 6 -13.99 12.22 58.96
CA CYS A 6 -14.40 13.63 59.19
C CYS A 6 -13.20 14.58 58.95
N GLN A 7 -13.31 15.61 58.08
CA GLN A 7 -13.59 17.05 58.35
C GLN A 7 -12.38 17.84 58.93
N ALA A 8 -12.10 19.12 58.61
CA ALA A 8 -12.62 20.08 57.61
C ALA A 8 -11.60 21.24 57.34
N ARG A 9 -11.89 22.14 56.37
CA ARG A 9 -11.09 23.34 55.98
C ARG A 9 -11.19 24.49 57.02
N PRO A 10 -10.33 25.55 57.01
CA PRO A 10 -10.53 26.73 56.11
C PRO A 10 -9.28 27.59 55.73
N THR A 11 -9.51 28.66 54.92
CA THR A 11 -8.63 29.81 54.53
C THR A 11 -7.33 29.51 53.74
N GLY A 12 -6.73 30.43 52.96
CA GLY A 12 -7.07 31.80 52.52
C GLY A 12 -6.01 32.32 51.49
N ALA A 13 -6.37 33.22 50.57
CA ALA A 13 -5.61 33.52 49.33
C ALA A 13 -4.34 34.39 49.44
N VAL A 14 -3.37 34.17 48.53
CA VAL A 14 -2.48 35.20 47.91
C VAL A 14 -2.25 34.82 46.43
N ALA A 15 -1.99 35.80 45.55
CA ALA A 15 -2.08 35.68 44.09
C ALA A 15 -0.74 35.45 43.32
N SER A 16 -0.91 35.04 42.06
CA SER A 16 -0.02 34.95 40.88
C SER A 16 1.38 35.59 40.89
N PRO A 17 2.30 35.04 40.08
CA PRO A 17 2.52 35.70 38.78
C PRO A 17 2.34 34.79 37.55
N LEU A 18 1.78 35.37 36.48
CA LEU A 18 1.69 34.78 35.15
C LEU A 18 3.04 34.85 34.44
N LEU A 19 3.47 33.76 33.81
CA LEU A 19 4.55 33.78 32.82
C LEU A 19 3.98 34.10 31.44
N ALA A 20 4.59 35.07 30.75
CA ALA A 20 4.12 35.58 29.47
C ALA A 20 4.50 34.66 28.29
N PRO A 21 3.68 34.59 27.23
CA PRO A 21 4.02 33.85 26.01
C PRO A 21 5.05 34.61 25.16
N CYS A 22 6.03 33.88 24.63
CA CYS A 22 6.99 34.43 23.67
C CYS A 22 6.32 34.76 22.33
N THR A 23 6.49 35.99 21.84
CA THR A 23 6.07 36.41 20.50
C THR A 23 7.20 36.25 19.47
N PRO A 24 6.90 35.84 18.23
CA PRO A 24 7.90 35.81 17.15
C PRO A 24 8.15 37.21 16.60
N VAL A 25 9.42 37.64 16.56
CA VAL A 25 9.81 38.94 16.01
C VAL A 25 9.91 38.87 14.49
N VAL A 26 8.87 39.38 13.81
CA VAL A 26 8.90 39.66 12.36
C VAL A 26 9.58 41.01 12.13
N ARG A 27 10.66 41.06 11.35
CA ARG A 27 11.26 42.33 10.89
C ARG A 27 10.53 42.86 9.66
N PRO A 28 10.08 44.13 9.63
CA PRO A 28 9.52 44.74 8.43
C PRO A 28 10.62 45.31 7.54
N PHE A 29 10.64 44.94 6.26
CA PHE A 29 11.33 45.72 5.23
C PHE A 29 10.38 46.81 4.70
N ARG A 30 10.78 48.08 4.81
CA ARG A 30 10.13 49.20 4.11
C ARG A 30 11.10 49.85 3.12
N SER A 31 10.54 50.29 2.00
CA SER A 31 11.25 50.88 0.86
C SER A 31 11.28 52.41 0.91
N CYS A 32 12.25 53.00 0.20
CA CYS A 32 12.34 54.45 -0.07
C CYS A 32 12.84 54.75 -1.52
N VAL A 33 11.90 54.90 -2.47
CA VAL A 33 11.53 56.16 -3.19
C VAL A 33 12.63 57.25 -3.36
N LYS A 34 12.91 57.84 -4.55
CA LYS A 34 12.37 57.61 -5.92
C LYS A 34 13.34 57.80 -7.13
N PRO A 35 13.61 59.00 -7.74
CA PRO A 35 13.60 59.04 -9.23
C PRO A 35 14.78 59.74 -9.95
N VAL A 36 15.02 59.38 -11.23
CA VAL A 36 15.70 60.23 -12.23
C VAL A 36 15.00 60.13 -13.60
N THR A 37 15.02 61.23 -14.35
CA THR A 37 14.24 61.52 -15.57
C THR A 37 15.00 61.32 -16.89
N ASN A 38 14.28 61.40 -18.02
CA ASN A 38 14.77 61.16 -19.40
C ASN A 38 15.66 62.27 -20.02
N ASN A 39 16.44 61.84 -21.04
CA ASN A 39 16.85 62.56 -22.27
C ASN A 39 18.09 63.51 -22.22
N PRO A 40 18.76 63.83 -23.36
CA PRO A 40 19.57 62.92 -24.20
C PRO A 40 20.95 63.50 -24.66
N ALA A 41 21.91 62.68 -25.12
CA ALA A 41 22.85 62.97 -26.25
C ALA A 41 24.04 61.96 -26.41
N ALA A 42 24.52 61.85 -27.66
CA ALA A 42 25.86 61.43 -28.12
C ALA A 42 26.40 59.98 -27.89
N ALA A 43 26.58 59.27 -29.01
CA ALA A 43 27.48 58.11 -29.21
C ALA A 43 28.90 58.58 -29.62
N PRO A 44 29.93 57.74 -29.92
CA PRO A 44 30.04 56.26 -30.04
C PRO A 44 31.12 55.66 -29.07
N SER A 45 31.63 54.42 -29.11
CA SER A 45 31.69 53.38 -30.18
C SER A 45 31.89 51.94 -29.67
N ALA A 46 31.24 50.99 -30.36
CA ALA A 46 31.69 49.64 -30.73
C ALA A 46 32.45 48.73 -29.71
N ARG A 47 31.74 47.71 -29.22
CA ARG A 47 31.98 46.29 -29.60
C ARG A 47 30.74 45.45 -29.29
N SER A 48 30.27 44.68 -30.28
CA SER A 48 29.03 43.90 -30.21
C SER A 48 29.33 42.40 -30.13
N THR A 49 28.96 41.77 -29.01
CA THR A 49 28.67 40.33 -28.95
C THR A 49 27.16 40.16 -28.78
N ARG A 50 26.50 39.58 -29.79
CA ARG A 50 25.07 39.19 -29.69
C ARG A 50 24.96 37.69 -29.44
N LEU A 51 23.95 37.33 -28.66
CA LEU A 51 23.48 35.96 -28.55
C LEU A 51 22.98 35.45 -29.92
N ALA A 52 23.08 34.15 -30.12
CA ALA A 52 22.22 33.41 -31.04
C ALA A 52 21.70 32.15 -30.31
N GLN A 53 20.39 31.94 -30.37
CA GLN A 53 19.77 30.69 -29.95
C GLN A 53 20.24 29.56 -30.89
N HIS A 54 20.32 28.32 -30.39
CA HIS A 54 20.61 27.16 -31.24
C HIS A 54 19.45 26.17 -31.21
N VAL A 55 18.86 25.98 -32.38
CA VAL A 55 17.95 24.88 -32.72
C VAL A 55 18.82 23.69 -33.12
N PRO A 56 18.56 22.45 -32.64
CA PRO A 56 19.33 21.29 -33.06
C PRO A 56 19.05 20.98 -34.53
N ARG A 57 20.13 20.75 -35.31
CA ARG A 57 20.07 20.46 -36.74
C ARG A 57 20.01 18.95 -36.96
N ALA A 58 19.22 18.52 -37.94
CA ALA A 58 19.13 17.10 -38.32
C ALA A 58 20.48 16.55 -38.79
N VAL A 59 20.74 15.27 -38.49
CA VAL A 59 21.90 14.52 -38.97
C VAL A 59 21.49 13.75 -40.22
N GLU A 60 22.14 14.02 -41.34
CA GLU A 60 21.97 13.24 -42.58
C GLU A 60 22.72 11.90 -42.47
N VAL A 61 22.05 10.81 -42.88
CA VAL A 61 22.63 9.46 -42.94
C VAL A 61 23.26 9.25 -44.31
N ALA A 62 24.57 9.00 -44.35
CA ALA A 62 25.27 8.63 -45.58
C ALA A 62 24.97 7.16 -45.97
N PRO A 63 24.88 6.83 -47.27
CA PRO A 63 24.45 5.50 -47.72
C PRO A 63 25.57 4.44 -47.64
N SER A 64 25.17 3.20 -47.36
CA SER A 64 26.05 2.04 -47.28
C SER A 64 26.70 1.68 -48.63
N PRO A 65 28.00 1.33 -48.68
CA PRO A 65 28.64 0.83 -49.90
C PRO A 65 28.30 -0.65 -50.13
N THR A 66 28.04 -1.00 -51.39
CA THR A 66 27.75 -2.36 -51.86
C THR A 66 29.00 -3.23 -51.94
N THR A 67 28.82 -4.53 -51.70
CA THR A 67 29.84 -5.59 -51.77
C THR A 67 30.28 -5.92 -53.21
N GLN A 68 31.60 -5.99 -53.46
CA GLN A 68 32.21 -6.83 -54.51
C GLN A 68 33.74 -6.93 -54.36
N GLY A 69 34.30 -8.13 -54.62
CA GLY A 69 35.71 -8.32 -54.99
C GLY A 69 36.70 -8.70 -53.88
N GLN A 70 37.24 -9.92 -53.95
CA GLN A 70 38.35 -10.42 -53.10
C GLN A 70 39.72 -10.07 -53.72
N ALA A 71 40.76 -9.89 -52.90
CA ALA A 71 41.97 -10.75 -52.89
C ALA A 71 43.09 -10.21 -51.97
N ASP A 72 43.55 -11.10 -51.08
CA ASP A 72 44.91 -11.27 -50.55
C ASP A 72 45.83 -10.06 -50.26
N ALA A 73 45.97 -9.76 -48.97
CA ALA A 73 47.24 -9.35 -48.38
C ALA A 73 47.37 -9.96 -46.97
N ALA A 74 48.01 -11.13 -46.88
CA ALA A 74 48.31 -11.75 -45.60
C ALA A 74 49.34 -10.90 -44.83
N ASN A 75 48.95 -10.36 -43.67
CA ASN A 75 49.88 -9.71 -42.75
C ASN A 75 49.86 -10.43 -41.40
N SER A 76 50.77 -11.38 -41.24
CA SER A 76 50.93 -12.21 -40.05
C SER A 76 51.66 -11.44 -38.95
N ASN A 77 50.91 -10.89 -37.98
CA ASN A 77 51.39 -10.63 -36.60
C ASN A 77 50.23 -10.26 -35.65
N GLY A 78 49.19 -11.08 -35.64
CA GLY A 78 48.12 -11.04 -34.64
C GLY A 78 47.91 -12.43 -34.06
N GLY A 79 48.48 -12.70 -32.88
CA GLY A 79 47.96 -13.78 -32.05
C GLY A 79 46.51 -13.46 -31.69
N PRO A 80 45.62 -14.45 -31.47
CA PRO A 80 44.25 -14.18 -31.09
C PRO A 80 44.24 -13.32 -29.83
N SER A 81 43.57 -12.16 -29.88
CA SER A 81 43.27 -11.40 -28.68
C SER A 81 42.42 -12.30 -27.80
N GLN A 82 43.01 -12.82 -26.72
CA GLN A 82 42.32 -13.71 -25.79
C GLN A 82 41.07 -12.99 -25.28
N ALA A 83 39.89 -13.58 -25.52
CA ALA A 83 38.63 -13.03 -25.05
C ALA A 83 38.69 -12.78 -23.54
N TYR A 84 37.99 -11.74 -23.08
CA TYR A 84 37.96 -11.35 -21.66
C TYR A 84 37.58 -12.56 -20.79
N PRO A 85 38.48 -13.07 -19.93
CA PRO A 85 38.26 -14.34 -19.25
C PRO A 85 37.43 -14.15 -17.97
N PHE A 86 36.18 -13.70 -18.15
CA PHE A 86 35.24 -13.40 -17.06
C PHE A 86 35.06 -14.58 -16.11
N THR A 87 35.01 -15.81 -16.65
CA THR A 87 34.87 -17.06 -15.88
C THR A 87 36.01 -17.31 -14.89
N GLU A 88 37.21 -16.78 -15.14
CA GLU A 88 38.35 -16.81 -14.22
C GLU A 88 38.39 -15.58 -13.31
N ILE A 89 38.17 -14.40 -13.88
CA ILE A 89 38.32 -13.10 -13.20
C ILE A 89 37.23 -12.89 -12.14
N GLU A 90 35.96 -13.13 -12.47
CA GLU A 90 34.82 -12.88 -11.58
C GLU A 90 34.91 -13.79 -10.35
N LYS A 91 35.11 -15.10 -10.57
CA LYS A 91 35.27 -16.10 -9.48
C LYS A 91 36.46 -15.77 -8.56
N LYS A 92 37.59 -15.34 -9.13
CA LYS A 92 38.76 -14.92 -8.36
C LYS A 92 38.43 -13.76 -7.42
N TRP A 93 37.76 -12.72 -7.93
CA TRP A 93 37.44 -11.54 -7.11
C TRP A 93 36.31 -11.80 -6.10
N GLN A 94 35.28 -12.55 -6.48
CA GLN A 94 34.23 -13.01 -5.57
C GLN A 94 34.81 -13.80 -4.38
N ALA A 95 35.68 -14.77 -4.67
CA ALA A 95 36.38 -15.54 -3.63
C ALA A 95 37.28 -14.65 -2.75
N TYR A 96 38.01 -13.70 -3.35
CA TYR A 96 38.83 -12.74 -2.60
C TYR A 96 37.97 -11.87 -1.67
N TRP A 97 36.86 -11.30 -2.15
CA TRP A 97 36.00 -10.43 -1.35
C TRP A 97 35.33 -11.17 -0.20
N ALA A 98 34.89 -12.42 -0.43
CA ALA A 98 34.33 -13.28 0.61
C ALA A 98 35.38 -13.64 1.67
N ALA A 99 36.56 -14.13 1.26
CA ALA A 99 37.62 -14.53 2.20
C ALA A 99 38.17 -13.38 3.05
N ASN A 100 38.24 -12.16 2.48
CA ASN A 100 38.72 -10.96 3.18
C ASN A 100 37.59 -10.16 3.85
N LYS A 101 36.33 -10.61 3.78
CA LYS A 101 35.13 -9.87 4.20
C LYS A 101 35.13 -8.40 3.74
N THR A 102 35.54 -8.15 2.49
CA THR A 102 35.86 -6.81 1.96
C THR A 102 34.71 -5.79 2.09
N PHE A 103 33.48 -6.27 2.20
CA PHE A 103 32.27 -5.46 2.23
C PHE A 103 31.62 -5.36 3.61
N ARG A 104 32.21 -5.98 4.65
CA ARG A 104 31.72 -5.93 6.02
C ARG A 104 31.52 -4.50 6.51
N THR A 105 30.37 -4.29 7.15
CA THR A 105 30.02 -3.06 7.85
C THR A 105 30.86 -2.95 9.13
N PRO A 106 31.46 -1.80 9.46
CA PRO A 106 32.09 -1.60 10.76
C PRO A 106 31.08 -1.82 11.89
N ASP A 107 31.44 -2.65 12.88
CA ASP A 107 30.59 -2.91 14.06
C ASP A 107 30.70 -1.79 15.10
N ASP A 108 31.86 -1.15 15.17
CA ASP A 108 32.13 0.02 16.00
C ASP A 108 31.67 1.31 15.31
N ILE A 109 31.17 2.26 16.11
CA ILE A 109 30.73 3.57 15.63
C ILE A 109 31.95 4.47 15.39
N ASP A 110 32.40 4.53 14.13
CA ASP A 110 33.44 5.46 13.67
C ASP A 110 32.80 6.72 13.07
N THR A 111 32.79 7.81 13.86
CA THR A 111 32.30 9.14 13.45
C THR A 111 33.34 9.98 12.70
N SER A 112 34.58 9.49 12.51
CA SER A 112 35.59 10.18 11.69
C SER A 112 35.28 10.11 10.19
N LYS A 113 34.40 9.17 9.80
CA LYS A 113 33.90 8.98 8.44
C LYS A 113 32.38 9.18 8.38
N PRO A 114 31.85 9.72 7.27
CA PRO A 114 30.41 9.77 7.06
C PRO A 114 29.84 8.36 6.87
N LYS A 115 28.67 8.09 7.45
CA LYS A 115 27.92 6.85 7.23
C LYS A 115 27.13 6.86 5.92
N TYR A 116 26.86 5.69 5.37
CA TYR A 116 25.87 5.50 4.30
C TYR A 116 25.19 4.14 4.43
N TYR A 117 23.91 4.15 4.77
CA TYR A 117 23.04 3.00 4.80
C TYR A 117 22.31 2.91 3.46
N VAL A 118 22.63 1.89 2.67
CA VAL A 118 21.98 1.61 1.38
C VAL A 118 21.30 0.25 1.45
N LEU A 119 20.05 0.20 0.98
CA LEU A 119 19.17 -0.92 1.25
C LEU A 119 18.34 -1.30 0.04
N ASP A 120 18.22 -2.61 -0.14
CA ASP A 120 17.34 -3.25 -1.09
C ASP A 120 16.04 -3.70 -0.40
N MET A 121 14.92 -3.70 -1.13
CA MET A 121 13.78 -4.55 -0.77
C MET A 121 14.22 -6.02 -0.84
N PHE A 122 14.41 -6.62 0.33
CA PHE A 122 14.86 -8.01 0.47
C PHE A 122 13.85 -8.99 -0.17
N PRO A 123 14.32 -10.05 -0.86
CA PRO A 123 13.45 -10.88 -1.69
C PRO A 123 12.63 -11.91 -0.90
N TYR A 124 11.51 -12.29 -1.52
CA TYR A 124 10.72 -13.47 -1.15
C TYR A 124 11.39 -14.75 -1.70
N PRO A 125 11.87 -15.70 -0.86
CA PRO A 125 12.48 -16.97 -1.30
C PRO A 125 11.39 -17.97 -1.73
N SER A 126 10.51 -17.54 -2.64
CA SER A 126 9.27 -18.20 -3.04
C SER A 126 9.41 -19.11 -4.27
N GLY A 127 10.65 -19.49 -4.63
CA GLY A 127 10.90 -20.16 -5.90
C GLY A 127 12.33 -20.65 -6.14
N ALA A 128 12.52 -21.35 -7.27
CA ALA A 128 13.78 -21.93 -7.73
C ALA A 128 14.94 -20.95 -8.06
N GLY A 129 14.83 -19.67 -7.65
CA GLY A 129 15.81 -18.64 -7.89
C GLY A 129 15.22 -17.29 -8.32
N LEU A 130 16.13 -16.35 -8.52
CA LEU A 130 15.93 -15.05 -9.13
C LEU A 130 15.51 -15.16 -10.61
N HIS A 131 15.03 -14.04 -11.15
CA HIS A 131 14.94 -13.75 -12.58
C HIS A 131 15.64 -12.42 -12.85
N VAL A 132 16.07 -12.12 -14.07
CA VAL A 132 16.85 -10.90 -14.41
C VAL A 132 16.16 -9.56 -14.06
N GLY A 133 14.85 -9.53 -13.77
CA GLY A 133 14.22 -8.36 -13.16
C GLY A 133 14.47 -8.11 -11.66
N HIS A 134 15.07 -9.06 -10.92
CA HIS A 134 15.45 -8.84 -9.52
C HIS A 134 16.76 -8.06 -9.39
N PRO A 135 17.85 -8.43 -10.12
CA PRO A 135 19.14 -7.79 -9.90
C PRO A 135 19.19 -6.32 -10.32
N GLU A 136 18.32 -5.81 -11.21
CA GLU A 136 18.34 -4.38 -11.60
C GLU A 136 18.38 -3.42 -10.39
N GLY A 137 17.53 -3.63 -9.38
CA GLY A 137 17.55 -2.83 -8.15
C GLY A 137 18.82 -3.04 -7.32
N TYR A 138 19.25 -4.30 -7.21
CA TYR A 138 20.42 -4.74 -6.43
C TYR A 138 21.75 -4.28 -7.06
N THR A 139 21.79 -4.15 -8.39
CA THR A 139 22.89 -3.57 -9.17
C THR A 139 22.99 -2.08 -8.90
N ALA A 140 21.85 -1.36 -8.85
CA ALA A 140 21.83 0.06 -8.54
C ALA A 140 22.31 0.36 -7.09
N THR A 141 21.89 -0.44 -6.11
CA THR A 141 22.38 -0.31 -4.72
C THR A 141 23.85 -0.71 -4.59
N ASP A 142 24.30 -1.79 -5.25
CA ASP A 142 25.71 -2.20 -5.24
C ASP A 142 26.63 -1.13 -5.84
N ILE A 143 26.24 -0.51 -6.94
CA ILE A 143 26.96 0.64 -7.54
C ILE A 143 27.09 1.77 -6.51
N MET A 144 25.99 2.11 -5.83
CA MET A 144 25.99 3.17 -4.80
C MET A 144 26.82 2.79 -3.57
N ALA A 145 26.75 1.53 -3.11
CA ALA A 145 27.52 1.00 -2.00
C ALA A 145 29.03 1.05 -2.29
N ARG A 146 29.44 0.53 -3.45
CA ARG A 146 30.84 0.55 -3.91
C ARG A 146 31.36 1.97 -4.09
N TYR A 147 30.60 2.84 -4.77
CA TYR A 147 30.94 4.26 -4.92
C TYR A 147 31.15 4.94 -3.56
N LYS A 148 30.27 4.70 -2.58
CA LYS A 148 30.37 5.30 -1.25
C LYS A 148 31.56 4.77 -0.44
N ARG A 149 31.83 3.46 -0.46
CA ARG A 149 33.05 2.86 0.12
C ARG A 149 34.31 3.50 -0.50
N MET A 150 34.37 3.66 -1.82
CA MET A 150 35.48 4.32 -2.53
C MET A 150 35.62 5.82 -2.20
N LYS A 151 34.54 6.49 -1.78
CA LYS A 151 34.55 7.87 -1.29
C LYS A 151 34.90 7.98 0.21
N GLY A 152 35.24 6.88 0.88
CA GLY A 152 35.64 6.86 2.29
C GLY A 152 34.48 6.84 3.29
N PHE A 153 33.27 6.46 2.87
CA PHE A 153 32.13 6.31 3.77
C PHE A 153 32.20 4.97 4.52
N ASN A 154 31.69 4.93 5.75
CA ASN A 154 31.30 3.68 6.40
C ASN A 154 29.96 3.23 5.79
N VAL A 155 29.93 2.08 5.12
CA VAL A 155 28.76 1.62 4.36
C VAL A 155 28.15 0.39 5.01
N LEU A 156 26.84 0.45 5.27
CA LEU A 156 25.99 -0.69 5.60
C LEU A 156 25.17 -1.01 4.35
N HIS A 157 25.45 -2.16 3.74
CA HIS A 157 24.71 -2.73 2.61
C HIS A 157 24.37 -4.20 2.94
N PRO A 158 23.23 -4.45 3.60
CA PRO A 158 22.85 -5.79 4.06
C PRO A 158 21.94 -6.52 3.06
N MET A 159 21.72 -7.81 3.28
CA MET A 159 20.73 -8.64 2.58
C MET A 159 20.12 -9.68 3.53
N GLY A 160 18.99 -10.26 3.16
CA GLY A 160 18.25 -11.23 3.96
C GLY A 160 16.99 -11.69 3.22
N TRP A 161 16.06 -12.32 3.93
CA TRP A 161 14.97 -13.07 3.30
C TRP A 161 13.63 -12.85 4.00
N ASP A 162 12.62 -12.44 3.24
CA ASP A 162 11.24 -12.40 3.73
C ASP A 162 10.55 -13.74 3.49
N ALA A 163 10.74 -14.64 4.44
CA ALA A 163 10.67 -16.09 4.27
C ALA A 163 9.38 -16.75 4.80
N PHE A 164 8.57 -16.03 5.58
CA PHE A 164 7.22 -16.48 5.97
C PHE A 164 6.20 -16.28 4.84
N GLY A 165 4.95 -16.73 5.04
CA GLY A 165 3.82 -16.37 4.19
C GLY A 165 3.36 -17.43 3.19
N LEU A 166 2.30 -17.04 2.45
CA LEU A 166 1.54 -17.92 1.55
C LEU A 166 2.38 -18.63 0.47
N PRO A 167 3.43 -18.02 -0.14
CA PRO A 167 4.10 -18.65 -1.26
C PRO A 167 4.81 -19.96 -0.92
N ALA A 168 5.49 -20.02 0.22
CA ALA A 168 6.18 -21.21 0.72
C ALA A 168 5.18 -22.25 1.23
N GLU A 169 4.16 -21.82 1.98
CA GLU A 169 3.10 -22.68 2.52
C GLU A 169 2.32 -23.42 1.42
N GLN A 170 1.92 -22.73 0.36
CA GLN A 170 1.18 -23.36 -0.75
C GLN A 170 2.05 -24.34 -1.54
N TYR A 171 3.35 -24.06 -1.71
CA TYR A 171 4.28 -25.02 -2.31
C TYR A 171 4.42 -26.27 -1.42
N ALA A 172 4.58 -26.09 -0.11
CA ALA A 172 4.60 -27.17 0.87
C ALA A 172 3.32 -28.03 0.84
N ILE A 173 2.14 -27.41 0.75
CA ILE A 173 0.85 -28.12 0.64
C ILE A 173 0.77 -28.97 -0.64
N GLN A 174 1.30 -28.44 -1.76
CA GLN A 174 1.30 -29.11 -3.07
C GLN A 174 2.30 -30.26 -3.16
N THR A 175 3.51 -30.13 -2.61
CA THR A 175 4.55 -31.17 -2.67
C THR A 175 4.55 -32.12 -1.48
N GLY A 176 3.88 -31.77 -0.37
CA GLY A 176 3.97 -32.47 0.90
C GLY A 176 5.29 -32.26 1.64
N THR A 177 6.15 -31.34 1.19
CA THR A 177 7.44 -31.03 1.85
C THR A 177 7.24 -29.94 2.91
N HIS A 178 7.79 -30.09 4.12
CA HIS A 178 7.68 -29.06 5.16
C HIS A 178 8.16 -27.67 4.68
N PRO A 179 7.42 -26.57 4.95
CA PRO A 179 7.76 -25.25 4.41
C PRO A 179 9.13 -24.72 4.87
N ARG A 180 9.66 -25.13 6.04
CA ARG A 180 11.02 -24.77 6.47
C ARG A 180 12.07 -25.27 5.49
N VAL A 181 11.98 -26.53 5.08
CA VAL A 181 12.97 -27.18 4.19
C VAL A 181 12.99 -26.51 2.82
N THR A 182 11.82 -26.22 2.26
CA THR A 182 11.72 -25.57 0.94
C THR A 182 12.17 -24.11 0.99
N THR A 183 11.89 -23.42 2.09
CA THR A 183 12.38 -22.06 2.37
C THR A 183 13.90 -22.02 2.46
N GLU A 184 14.53 -22.92 3.23
CA GLU A 184 15.99 -23.00 3.37
C GLU A 184 16.69 -23.31 2.03
N ILE A 185 16.14 -24.23 1.23
CA ILE A 185 16.64 -24.52 -0.12
C ILE A 185 16.58 -23.27 -1.02
N ASN A 186 15.45 -22.55 -1.02
CA ASN A 186 15.28 -21.35 -1.84
C ASN A 186 16.18 -20.19 -1.36
N ILE A 187 16.33 -20.00 -0.04
CA ILE A 187 17.29 -19.05 0.55
C ILE A 187 18.71 -19.35 0.08
N ASN A 188 19.14 -20.61 0.18
CA ASN A 188 20.47 -21.03 -0.26
C ASN A 188 20.68 -20.79 -1.76
N ARG A 189 19.65 -21.06 -2.57
CA ARG A 189 19.66 -20.79 -4.01
C ARG A 189 19.80 -19.30 -4.32
N PHE A 190 18.97 -18.45 -3.72
CA PHE A 190 19.04 -16.99 -3.92
C PHE A 190 20.39 -16.43 -3.48
N ARG A 191 20.93 -16.87 -2.32
CA ARG A 191 22.26 -16.48 -1.84
C ARG A 191 23.34 -16.78 -2.87
N GLN A 192 23.35 -17.99 -3.42
CA GLN A 192 24.32 -18.40 -4.45
C GLN A 192 24.25 -17.50 -5.68
N GLN A 193 23.05 -17.15 -6.15
CA GLN A 193 22.88 -16.28 -7.32
C GLN A 193 23.34 -14.83 -7.04
N LEU A 194 22.98 -14.25 -5.89
CA LEU A 194 23.45 -12.92 -5.49
C LEU A 194 24.98 -12.86 -5.29
N GLN A 195 25.59 -13.94 -4.82
CA GLN A 195 27.04 -14.07 -4.71
C GLN A 195 27.72 -14.21 -6.08
N ALA A 196 27.13 -14.99 -7.00
CA ALA A 196 27.61 -15.13 -8.37
C ALA A 196 27.51 -13.83 -9.19
N LEU A 197 26.57 -12.95 -8.85
CA LEU A 197 26.45 -11.58 -9.38
C LEU A 197 27.45 -10.59 -8.76
N GLY A 198 28.25 -11.03 -7.78
CA GLY A 198 29.32 -10.23 -7.17
C GLY A 198 28.82 -9.00 -6.40
N PHE A 199 27.61 -9.02 -5.83
CA PHE A 199 27.11 -7.89 -5.04
C PHE A 199 27.85 -7.72 -3.71
N SER A 200 28.04 -6.46 -3.29
CA SER A 200 28.87 -6.06 -2.14
C SER A 200 28.12 -6.04 -0.81
N TYR A 201 27.34 -7.10 -0.58
CA TYR A 201 26.60 -7.33 0.65
C TYR A 201 27.50 -7.71 1.83
N ASP A 202 27.07 -7.29 3.02
CA ASP A 202 27.60 -7.76 4.29
C ASP A 202 26.87 -9.04 4.74
N TRP A 203 27.35 -10.20 4.28
CA TRP A 203 26.77 -11.51 4.60
C TRP A 203 26.88 -11.90 6.09
N ASP A 204 27.70 -11.21 6.90
CA ASP A 204 27.69 -11.40 8.36
C ASP A 204 26.41 -10.84 9.01
N ARG A 205 25.61 -10.07 8.25
CA ARG A 205 24.36 -9.45 8.68
C ARG A 205 23.13 -10.06 8.01
N GLU A 206 23.28 -11.25 7.43
CA GLU A 206 22.19 -12.01 6.83
C GLU A 206 21.11 -12.38 7.86
N LEU A 207 19.83 -12.27 7.48
CA LEU A 207 18.67 -12.55 8.33
C LEU A 207 17.58 -13.29 7.54
N SER A 208 16.83 -14.18 8.18
CA SER A 208 15.55 -14.68 7.66
C SER A 208 14.41 -14.31 8.61
N THR A 209 13.24 -13.89 8.08
CA THR A 209 12.07 -13.60 8.92
C THR A 209 11.52 -14.84 9.65
N THR A 210 11.90 -16.05 9.20
CA THR A 210 11.54 -17.35 9.81
C THR A 210 12.40 -17.75 11.03
N ASP A 211 13.42 -16.97 11.37
CA ASP A 211 14.35 -17.30 12.45
C ASP A 211 13.76 -16.89 13.80
N PRO A 212 13.76 -17.78 14.83
CA PRO A 212 13.20 -17.44 16.15
C PRO A 212 13.81 -16.19 16.78
N GLU A 213 15.13 -15.98 16.63
CA GLU A 213 15.82 -14.79 17.13
C GLU A 213 15.44 -13.51 16.36
N TYR A 214 14.91 -13.63 15.14
CA TYR A 214 14.31 -12.53 14.41
C TYR A 214 12.87 -12.28 14.87
N TYR A 215 11.97 -13.25 14.74
CA TYR A 215 10.55 -13.02 15.02
C TYR A 215 10.21 -12.88 16.52
N LYS A 216 11.11 -13.23 17.45
CA LYS A 216 11.09 -12.78 18.85
C LYS A 216 10.79 -11.28 18.94
N TRP A 217 11.43 -10.50 18.09
CA TRP A 217 11.28 -9.05 18.06
C TRP A 217 10.03 -8.60 17.31
N THR A 218 9.58 -9.30 16.26
CA THR A 218 8.25 -9.09 15.66
C THR A 218 7.15 -9.28 16.72
N GLN A 219 7.24 -10.34 17.53
CA GLN A 219 6.35 -10.61 18.66
C GLN A 219 6.43 -9.51 19.73
N TRP A 220 7.64 -9.04 20.07
CA TRP A 220 7.83 -7.92 20.98
C TRP A 220 7.18 -6.63 20.49
N ILE A 221 7.35 -6.27 19.20
CA ILE A 221 6.71 -5.08 18.61
C ILE A 221 5.18 -5.22 18.64
N PHE A 222 4.65 -6.41 18.35
CA PHE A 222 3.23 -6.69 18.48
C PHE A 222 2.72 -6.49 19.92
N LEU A 223 3.46 -6.92 20.94
CA LEU A 223 3.09 -6.62 22.33
C LEU A 223 3.06 -5.12 22.61
N GLN A 224 3.98 -4.32 22.06
CA GLN A 224 3.93 -2.86 22.23
C GLN A 224 2.73 -2.23 21.52
N LEU A 225 2.34 -2.73 20.34
CA LEU A 225 1.11 -2.34 19.64
C LEU A 225 -0.14 -2.69 20.47
N TYR A 226 -0.18 -3.90 21.05
CA TYR A 226 -1.27 -4.35 21.93
C TYR A 226 -1.39 -3.50 23.20
N ASN A 227 -0.28 -3.29 23.91
CA ASN A 227 -0.20 -2.48 25.13
C ASN A 227 -0.61 -1.01 24.90
N LYS A 228 -0.48 -0.49 23.68
CA LYS A 228 -0.95 0.85 23.28
C LYS A 228 -2.42 0.89 22.80
N GLY A 229 -3.14 -0.22 22.78
CA GLY A 229 -4.49 -0.31 22.21
C GLY A 229 -4.54 -0.15 20.68
N LEU A 230 -3.39 -0.35 20.02
CA LEU A 230 -3.24 -0.31 18.57
C LEU A 230 -3.44 -1.69 17.93
N ALA A 231 -3.25 -2.79 18.65
CA ALA A 231 -3.74 -4.11 18.23
C ALA A 231 -5.03 -4.45 18.99
N TYR A 232 -6.08 -4.82 18.26
CA TYR A 232 -7.38 -5.18 18.86
C TYR A 232 -8.08 -6.27 18.04
N GLN A 233 -9.05 -6.96 18.65
CA GLN A 233 -9.92 -7.89 17.93
C GLN A 233 -11.24 -7.22 17.54
N ALA A 234 -11.73 -7.52 16.34
CA ALA A 234 -13.06 -7.15 15.90
C ALA A 234 -13.67 -8.26 15.03
N GLU A 235 -14.99 -8.41 15.08
CA GLU A 235 -15.71 -9.17 14.06
C GLU A 235 -15.82 -8.29 12.80
N VAL A 236 -15.20 -8.74 11.72
CA VAL A 236 -15.15 -8.01 10.44
C VAL A 236 -15.48 -8.96 9.29
N PRO A 237 -16.09 -8.48 8.20
CA PRO A 237 -16.18 -9.24 6.97
C PRO A 237 -14.78 -9.39 6.38
N VAL A 238 -14.29 -10.63 6.31
CA VAL A 238 -12.98 -11.00 5.78
C VAL A 238 -13.08 -11.52 4.36
N ASN A 239 -12.00 -11.40 3.60
CA ASN A 239 -11.85 -12.04 2.29
C ASN A 239 -11.37 -13.48 2.51
N TRP A 240 -12.28 -14.45 2.44
CA TRP A 240 -11.94 -15.87 2.58
C TRP A 240 -11.77 -16.51 1.20
N CYS A 241 -10.67 -17.23 0.99
CA CYS A 241 -10.46 -18.02 -0.22
C CYS A 241 -10.58 -19.52 0.10
N PRO A 242 -11.70 -20.19 -0.24
CA PRO A 242 -11.91 -21.60 0.09
C PRO A 242 -10.84 -22.54 -0.48
N ALA A 243 -10.34 -22.26 -1.68
CA ALA A 243 -9.30 -23.06 -2.34
C ALA A 243 -7.93 -22.97 -1.66
N LEU A 244 -7.62 -21.81 -1.05
CA LEU A 244 -6.38 -21.60 -0.29
C LEU A 244 -6.54 -21.92 1.20
N GLY A 245 -7.79 -22.06 1.67
CA GLY A 245 -8.13 -22.34 3.07
C GLY A 245 -7.70 -21.25 4.04
N THR A 246 -7.72 -19.98 3.60
CA THR A 246 -7.20 -18.87 4.42
C THR A 246 -7.87 -17.52 4.11
N VAL A 247 -7.71 -16.58 5.04
CA VAL A 247 -8.06 -15.18 4.85
C VAL A 247 -6.97 -14.45 4.07
N LEU A 248 -7.42 -13.55 3.21
CA LEU A 248 -6.65 -12.66 2.36
C LEU A 248 -6.84 -11.20 2.86
N ALA A 249 -5.81 -10.36 2.70
CA ALA A 249 -5.94 -8.90 2.79
C ALA A 249 -6.92 -8.37 1.72
N ASN A 250 -7.17 -7.05 1.68
CA ASN A 250 -7.88 -6.46 0.54
C ASN A 250 -7.00 -6.48 -0.72
N GLU A 251 -5.70 -6.38 -0.51
CA GLU A 251 -4.65 -6.26 -1.52
C GLU A 251 -4.18 -7.64 -2.03
N GLU A 252 -4.55 -8.73 -1.35
CA GLU A 252 -4.41 -10.12 -1.80
C GLU A 252 -5.60 -10.55 -2.72
N VAL A 253 -6.54 -9.64 -3.04
CA VAL A 253 -7.73 -9.89 -3.88
C VAL A 253 -7.77 -8.98 -5.10
N ILE A 254 -7.84 -9.59 -6.29
CA ILE A 254 -7.90 -8.92 -7.59
C ILE A 254 -9.17 -9.41 -8.31
N ASP A 255 -10.06 -8.50 -8.71
CA ASP A 255 -11.32 -8.79 -9.41
C ASP A 255 -12.16 -9.91 -8.75
N GLY A 256 -12.29 -9.87 -7.41
CA GLY A 256 -13.02 -10.87 -6.62
C GLY A 256 -12.35 -12.24 -6.53
N LYS A 257 -11.09 -12.37 -6.97
CA LYS A 257 -10.29 -13.60 -6.96
C LYS A 257 -9.01 -13.41 -6.16
N SER A 258 -8.42 -14.49 -5.67
CA SER A 258 -7.12 -14.45 -5.03
C SER A 258 -6.03 -14.06 -6.04
N GLU A 259 -5.16 -13.11 -5.68
CA GLU A 259 -3.96 -12.76 -6.46
C GLU A 259 -3.20 -14.03 -6.85
N ARG A 260 -3.04 -14.94 -5.87
CA ARG A 260 -2.42 -16.23 -6.07
C ARG A 260 -3.44 -17.28 -6.50
N GLY A 261 -3.31 -17.76 -7.73
CA GLY A 261 -4.12 -18.87 -8.28
C GLY A 261 -5.46 -18.47 -8.90
N GLY A 262 -5.92 -17.22 -8.76
CA GLY A 262 -7.14 -16.74 -9.40
C GLY A 262 -8.43 -17.41 -8.89
N HIS A 263 -8.43 -17.88 -7.65
CA HIS A 263 -9.56 -18.61 -7.07
C HIS A 263 -10.63 -17.64 -6.55
N PRO A 264 -11.94 -17.94 -6.68
CA PRO A 264 -13.00 -17.08 -6.14
C PRO A 264 -12.84 -16.82 -4.64
N VAL A 265 -13.08 -15.57 -4.25
CA VAL A 265 -13.04 -15.10 -2.86
C VAL A 265 -14.46 -14.81 -2.38
N VAL A 266 -14.78 -15.23 -1.16
CA VAL A 266 -16.09 -15.00 -0.53
C VAL A 266 -15.93 -14.16 0.73
N ARG A 267 -16.96 -13.39 1.08
CA ARG A 267 -16.98 -12.58 2.30
C ARG A 267 -17.57 -13.39 3.44
N LEU A 268 -16.86 -13.51 4.57
CA LEU A 268 -17.34 -14.17 5.78
C LEU A 268 -17.16 -13.24 7.00
N PRO A 269 -18.12 -13.11 7.93
CA PRO A 269 -17.88 -12.47 9.21
C PRO A 269 -16.94 -13.34 10.05
N MET A 270 -15.89 -12.74 10.63
CA MET A 270 -14.93 -13.45 11.46
C MET A 270 -14.25 -12.52 12.47
N LYS A 271 -14.02 -13.01 13.69
CA LYS A 271 -13.18 -12.33 14.68
C LYS A 271 -11.72 -12.35 14.20
N GLN A 272 -11.14 -11.19 13.95
CA GLN A 272 -9.76 -11.03 13.46
C GLN A 272 -8.98 -10.03 14.30
N TRP A 273 -7.65 -10.16 14.28
CA TRP A 273 -6.74 -9.11 14.73
C TRP A 273 -6.65 -7.99 13.70
N MET A 274 -6.87 -6.77 14.18
CA MET A 274 -6.79 -5.52 13.44
C MET A 274 -5.69 -4.66 14.05
N LEU A 275 -4.90 -3.97 13.22
CA LEU A 275 -3.98 -2.91 13.68
C LEU A 275 -4.55 -1.52 13.35
N ARG A 276 -4.61 -0.66 14.36
CA ARG A 276 -5.17 0.69 14.34
C ARG A 276 -4.25 1.71 13.64
N ILE A 277 -3.89 1.43 12.39
CA ILE A 277 -3.08 2.31 11.56
C ILE A 277 -3.76 3.67 11.31
N THR A 278 -5.10 3.73 11.36
CA THR A 278 -5.86 4.98 11.22
C THR A 278 -5.55 6.00 12.33
N ALA A 279 -5.13 5.56 13.52
CA ALA A 279 -4.68 6.46 14.59
C ALA A 279 -3.40 7.24 14.24
N TYR A 280 -2.70 6.82 13.18
CA TYR A 280 -1.50 7.48 12.66
C TYR A 280 -1.76 8.18 11.30
N ALA A 281 -3.00 8.21 10.79
CA ALA A 281 -3.31 8.66 9.43
C ALA A 281 -2.84 10.09 9.10
N ASP A 282 -3.09 11.08 9.99
CA ASP A 282 -2.56 12.45 9.83
C ASP A 282 -1.02 12.44 9.73
N ARG A 283 -0.32 11.77 10.65
CA ARG A 283 1.16 11.70 10.63
C ARG A 283 1.73 10.92 9.44
N LEU A 284 1.02 9.89 8.98
CA LEU A 284 1.38 9.17 7.77
C LEU A 284 1.19 10.03 6.52
N LEU A 285 0.30 11.03 6.55
CA LEU A 285 0.14 12.01 5.48
C LEU A 285 1.18 13.13 5.59
N ASP A 286 1.22 13.82 6.72
CA ASP A 286 2.01 15.04 6.94
C ASP A 286 3.53 14.81 6.85
N ASP A 287 4.04 13.71 7.42
CA ASP A 287 5.48 13.43 7.41
C ASP A 287 6.00 12.99 6.01
N LEU A 288 5.14 12.84 4.97
CA LEU A 288 5.56 12.60 3.57
C LEU A 288 6.31 13.79 2.95
N GLU A 289 6.04 15.01 3.42
CA GLU A 289 6.65 16.22 2.85
C GLU A 289 8.17 16.27 3.06
N GLY A 290 8.67 15.65 4.15
CA GLY A 290 10.10 15.60 4.47
C GLY A 290 10.94 14.56 3.72
N LEU A 291 10.32 13.76 2.83
CA LEU A 291 10.97 12.59 2.22
C LEU A 291 11.47 12.85 0.78
N ASP A 292 12.67 12.37 0.43
CA ASP A 292 13.18 12.35 -0.96
C ASP A 292 12.63 11.11 -1.70
N TRP A 293 11.32 11.12 -1.89
CA TRP A 293 10.56 10.09 -2.60
C TRP A 293 9.91 10.71 -3.84
N ALA A 294 9.69 9.93 -4.89
CA ALA A 294 8.99 10.41 -6.08
C ALA A 294 7.53 10.81 -5.74
N ASP A 295 7.06 11.92 -6.32
CA ASP A 295 5.72 12.45 -6.03
C ASP A 295 4.62 11.45 -6.37
N SER A 296 4.78 10.62 -7.41
CA SER A 296 3.84 9.54 -7.72
C SER A 296 3.66 8.54 -6.57
N ILE A 297 4.73 8.18 -5.84
CA ILE A 297 4.66 7.29 -4.68
C ILE A 297 4.01 8.00 -3.49
N LYS A 298 4.33 9.29 -3.28
CA LYS A 298 3.66 10.12 -2.26
C LYS A 298 2.17 10.23 -2.55
N ASP A 299 1.79 10.51 -3.79
CA ASP A 299 0.40 10.64 -4.23
C ASP A 299 -0.37 9.32 -4.14
N MET A 300 0.26 8.18 -4.43
CA MET A 300 -0.33 6.87 -4.13
C MET A 300 -0.67 6.75 -2.64
N GLN A 301 0.25 7.09 -1.72
CA GLN A 301 -0.07 7.08 -0.28
C GLN A 301 -1.10 8.15 0.12
N ARG A 302 -1.03 9.39 -0.40
CA ARG A 302 -2.02 10.44 -0.13
C ARG A 302 -3.43 10.02 -0.55
N ASN A 303 -3.56 9.44 -1.75
CA ASN A 303 -4.83 8.96 -2.29
C ASN A 303 -5.38 7.73 -1.56
N TRP A 304 -4.49 6.83 -1.11
CA TRP A 304 -4.83 5.65 -0.31
C TRP A 304 -5.27 6.01 1.11
N ILE A 305 -4.56 6.94 1.76
CA ILE A 305 -4.95 7.50 3.07
C ILE A 305 -6.29 8.24 2.93
N GLY A 306 -6.43 9.04 1.86
CA GLY A 306 -7.70 9.63 1.43
C GLY A 306 -8.35 10.54 2.48
N ARG A 307 -7.54 11.33 3.18
CA ARG A 307 -8.00 12.28 4.20
C ARG A 307 -9.02 13.25 3.63
N SER A 308 -10.16 13.36 4.29
CA SER A 308 -11.29 14.20 3.90
C SER A 308 -11.78 15.00 5.10
N GLU A 309 -11.82 16.33 4.99
CA GLU A 309 -12.46 17.18 6.01
C GLU A 309 -13.92 17.44 5.64
N GLY A 310 -14.79 17.39 6.65
CA GLY A 310 -16.23 17.53 6.47
C GLY A 310 -16.95 17.72 7.80
N ALA A 311 -18.23 17.34 7.81
CA ALA A 311 -19.04 17.28 9.02
C ALA A 311 -19.64 15.88 9.20
N ASP A 312 -19.73 15.44 10.45
CA ASP A 312 -20.72 14.47 10.89
C ASP A 312 -22.07 15.16 11.01
N ILE A 313 -23.13 14.48 10.57
CA ILE A 313 -24.52 14.93 10.71
C ILE A 313 -25.35 13.79 11.31
N GLN A 314 -25.99 14.10 12.44
CA GLN A 314 -26.82 13.17 13.21
C GLN A 314 -28.29 13.35 12.81
N PHE A 315 -28.84 12.33 12.18
CA PHE A 315 -30.24 12.26 11.77
C PHE A 315 -31.03 11.42 12.78
N GLU A 316 -32.13 11.96 13.33
CA GLU A 316 -33.02 11.20 14.23
C GLU A 316 -33.82 10.18 13.41
N VAL A 317 -33.74 8.89 13.75
CA VAL A 317 -34.46 7.82 13.05
C VAL A 317 -35.92 7.79 13.51
N VAL A 318 -36.83 7.85 12.55
CA VAL A 318 -38.28 7.68 12.73
C VAL A 318 -38.66 6.36 12.07
N GLY A 319 -38.72 5.31 12.87
CA GLY A 319 -39.04 3.96 12.41
C GLY A 319 -40.40 3.88 11.74
N GLY A 320 -40.49 3.12 10.64
CA GLY A 320 -41.74 2.79 9.97
C GLY A 320 -42.65 1.90 10.82
N GLU A 321 -43.86 1.64 10.33
CA GLU A 321 -44.83 0.78 11.02
C GLU A 321 -44.25 -0.64 11.24
N GLY A 322 -44.15 -1.05 12.50
CA GLY A 322 -43.53 -2.31 12.91
C GLY A 322 -42.00 -2.30 13.04
N SER A 323 -41.33 -1.15 12.90
CA SER A 323 -39.88 -1.04 13.12
C SER A 323 -39.49 -1.32 14.56
N ALA A 324 -38.40 -2.07 14.75
CA ALA A 324 -37.83 -2.39 16.05
C ALA A 324 -36.77 -1.37 16.53
N VAL A 325 -36.46 -0.36 15.72
CA VAL A 325 -35.49 0.69 16.07
C VAL A 325 -36.04 1.56 17.20
N ALA A 326 -35.25 1.74 18.26
CA ALA A 326 -35.68 2.46 19.45
C ALA A 326 -35.93 3.97 19.17
N PRO A 327 -36.93 4.60 19.81
CA PRO A 327 -37.12 6.04 19.73
C PRO A 327 -35.87 6.82 20.15
N GLY A 328 -35.53 7.87 19.41
CA GLY A 328 -34.34 8.69 19.66
C GLY A 328 -33.02 8.07 19.18
N THR A 329 -33.04 6.89 18.54
CA THR A 329 -31.87 6.38 17.79
C THR A 329 -31.43 7.41 16.75
N ARG A 330 -30.11 7.61 16.64
CA ARG A 330 -29.50 8.53 15.67
C ARG A 330 -28.72 7.75 14.61
N LEU A 331 -28.77 8.25 13.38
CA LEU A 331 -28.00 7.79 12.25
C LEU A 331 -26.97 8.87 11.90
N SER A 332 -25.69 8.55 12.06
CA SER A 332 -24.56 9.40 11.66
C SER A 332 -24.37 9.34 10.14
N CYS A 333 -24.12 10.47 9.51
CA CYS A 333 -23.75 10.59 8.10
C CYS A 333 -22.58 11.56 7.95
N PHE A 334 -21.45 11.09 7.43
CA PHE A 334 -20.31 11.96 7.10
C PHE A 334 -20.51 12.62 5.72
N THR A 335 -20.21 13.91 5.61
CA THR A 335 -20.20 14.62 4.33
C THR A 335 -19.07 15.65 4.22
N THR A 336 -18.42 15.71 3.05
CA THR A 336 -17.50 16.80 2.67
C THR A 336 -18.23 18.03 2.11
N ARG A 337 -19.56 17.95 1.96
CA ARG A 337 -20.46 19.01 1.46
C ARG A 337 -21.54 19.40 2.49
N PRO A 338 -21.20 19.81 3.73
CA PRO A 338 -22.22 20.29 4.66
C PRO A 338 -22.93 21.56 4.15
N ASP A 339 -22.33 22.32 3.23
CA ASP A 339 -22.98 23.43 2.53
C ASP A 339 -24.29 23.05 1.81
N THR A 340 -24.46 21.77 1.45
CA THR A 340 -25.63 21.31 0.70
C THR A 340 -26.68 20.60 1.57
N LEU A 341 -26.62 20.75 2.91
CA LEU A 341 -27.53 20.12 3.88
C LEU A 341 -29.01 20.26 3.51
N PHE A 342 -29.48 21.47 3.17
CA PHE A 342 -30.88 21.71 2.81
C PHE A 342 -31.32 21.04 1.49
N GLY A 343 -30.37 20.54 0.71
CA GLY A 343 -30.62 19.79 -0.53
C GLY A 343 -30.86 18.30 -0.31
N VAL A 344 -30.70 17.79 0.92
CA VAL A 344 -30.90 16.37 1.22
C VAL A 344 -32.37 15.98 0.98
N THR A 345 -32.59 14.92 0.20
CA THR A 345 -33.93 14.40 -0.09
C THR A 345 -34.16 12.97 0.39
N HIS A 346 -33.09 12.25 0.69
CA HIS A 346 -33.14 10.91 1.29
C HIS A 346 -31.81 10.61 2.00
N VAL A 347 -31.80 9.56 2.82
CA VAL A 347 -30.58 9.02 3.44
C VAL A 347 -30.39 7.57 3.00
N VAL A 348 -29.15 7.18 2.74
CA VAL A 348 -28.81 5.86 2.22
C VAL A 348 -27.84 5.17 3.17
N VAL A 349 -28.17 3.95 3.60
CA VAL A 349 -27.34 3.13 4.48
C VAL A 349 -26.78 1.93 3.71
N ALA A 350 -25.60 1.47 4.13
CA ALA A 350 -25.02 0.25 3.60
C ALA A 350 -25.90 -0.98 3.95
N PRO A 351 -25.92 -2.03 3.11
CA PRO A 351 -26.56 -3.32 3.41
C PRO A 351 -26.10 -3.93 4.75
N GLU A 352 -24.85 -3.72 5.13
CA GLU A 352 -24.23 -4.22 6.36
C GLU A 352 -24.42 -3.30 7.56
N HIS A 353 -25.11 -2.16 7.42
CA HIS A 353 -25.21 -1.17 8.48
C HIS A 353 -26.01 -1.73 9.69
N PRO A 354 -25.54 -1.60 10.95
CA PRO A 354 -26.15 -2.28 12.10
C PRO A 354 -27.65 -2.04 12.31
N LEU A 355 -28.16 -0.85 11.95
CA LEU A 355 -29.59 -0.57 12.05
C LEU A 355 -30.45 -1.42 11.10
N VAL A 356 -29.92 -1.87 9.95
CA VAL A 356 -30.63 -2.77 9.03
C VAL A 356 -30.94 -4.09 9.74
N ALA A 357 -29.95 -4.67 10.43
CA ALA A 357 -30.14 -5.86 11.27
C ALA A 357 -31.02 -5.59 12.51
N ALA A 358 -30.99 -4.36 13.06
CA ALA A 358 -31.82 -3.95 14.19
C ALA A 358 -33.30 -3.61 13.82
N GLY A 359 -33.76 -3.95 12.61
CA GLY A 359 -35.16 -3.75 12.21
C GLY A 359 -35.50 -2.34 11.70
N LEU A 360 -34.54 -1.67 11.04
CA LEU A 360 -34.78 -0.43 10.28
C LEU A 360 -35.80 -0.62 9.14
N ALA A 361 -35.90 -1.83 8.58
CA ALA A 361 -36.96 -2.20 7.65
C ALA A 361 -37.98 -3.11 8.34
N ALA A 362 -39.27 -2.87 8.08
CA ALA A 362 -40.37 -3.57 8.74
C ALA A 362 -41.58 -3.74 7.83
N GLY A 363 -42.56 -4.52 8.32
CA GLY A 363 -43.80 -4.79 7.61
C GLY A 363 -43.56 -5.30 6.19
N ALA A 364 -44.23 -4.69 5.21
CA ALA A 364 -44.15 -5.06 3.80
C ALA A 364 -42.75 -4.92 3.16
N GLN A 365 -41.82 -4.15 3.74
CA GLN A 365 -40.49 -3.94 3.17
C GLN A 365 -39.42 -4.90 3.69
N ALA A 366 -39.68 -5.63 4.77
CA ALA A 366 -38.67 -6.44 5.46
C ALA A 366 -38.04 -7.53 4.56
N GLU A 367 -38.85 -8.31 3.84
CA GLU A 367 -38.36 -9.36 2.94
C GLU A 367 -37.61 -8.79 1.72
N ALA A 368 -38.07 -7.65 1.17
CA ALA A 368 -37.38 -6.98 0.06
C ALA A 368 -36.00 -6.46 0.46
N VAL A 369 -35.88 -5.86 1.65
CA VAL A 369 -34.60 -5.40 2.20
C VAL A 369 -33.69 -6.58 2.51
N LYS A 370 -34.20 -7.65 3.12
CA LYS A 370 -33.42 -8.86 3.41
C LYS A 370 -32.88 -9.50 2.13
N ALA A 371 -33.71 -9.72 1.12
CA ALA A 371 -33.28 -10.27 -0.17
C ALA A 371 -32.23 -9.39 -0.86
N TYR A 372 -32.36 -8.06 -0.75
CA TYR A 372 -31.38 -7.12 -1.28
C TYR A 372 -30.04 -7.18 -0.52
N VAL A 373 -30.05 -7.26 0.82
CA VAL A 373 -28.83 -7.41 1.64
C VAL A 373 -28.11 -8.72 1.29
N GLU A 374 -28.85 -9.84 1.17
CA GLU A 374 -28.28 -11.11 0.72
C GLU A 374 -27.68 -11.03 -0.70
N ALA A 375 -28.30 -10.27 -1.61
CA ALA A 375 -27.77 -10.07 -2.96
C ALA A 375 -26.51 -9.18 -2.97
N ALA A 376 -26.49 -8.12 -2.17
CA ALA A 376 -25.37 -7.19 -2.05
C ALA A 376 -24.15 -7.83 -1.37
N GLY A 377 -24.36 -8.66 -0.34
CA GLY A 377 -23.30 -9.38 0.37
C GLY A 377 -22.54 -10.42 -0.47
N ARG A 378 -23.05 -10.75 -1.67
CA ARG A 378 -22.36 -11.60 -2.67
C ARG A 378 -21.43 -10.83 -3.60
N LYS A 379 -21.42 -9.48 -3.53
CA LYS A 379 -20.57 -8.59 -4.33
C LYS A 379 -19.38 -8.09 -3.50
N SER A 380 -18.23 -7.91 -4.16
CA SER A 380 -17.07 -7.22 -3.60
C SER A 380 -17.29 -5.70 -3.48
N ASP A 381 -16.51 -5.03 -2.62
CA ASP A 381 -16.51 -3.56 -2.51
C ASP A 381 -16.24 -2.87 -3.88
N LEU A 382 -15.44 -3.50 -4.75
CA LEU A 382 -15.12 -3.00 -6.11
C LEU A 382 -16.32 -3.13 -7.08
N GLU A 383 -17.00 -4.28 -7.07
CA GLU A 383 -18.24 -4.50 -7.85
C GLU A 383 -19.38 -3.57 -7.43
N ARG A 384 -19.38 -3.14 -6.17
CA ARG A 384 -20.35 -2.21 -5.59
C ARG A 384 -20.06 -0.74 -5.90
N THR A 385 -18.82 -0.40 -6.25
CA THR A 385 -18.38 0.99 -6.42
C THR A 385 -17.97 1.29 -7.86
N GLU A 386 -16.72 1.03 -8.23
CA GLU A 386 -16.13 1.45 -9.50
C GLU A 386 -16.68 0.69 -10.72
N LEU A 387 -16.97 -0.60 -10.56
CA LEU A 387 -17.52 -1.43 -11.65
C LEU A 387 -19.06 -1.33 -11.75
N GLN A 388 -19.73 -0.62 -10.83
CA GLN A 388 -21.17 -0.56 -10.75
C GLN A 388 -21.77 0.45 -11.75
N LYS A 389 -22.15 -0.06 -12.93
CA LYS A 389 -22.80 0.71 -14.01
C LYS A 389 -24.26 1.07 -13.76
N ASP A 390 -24.96 0.35 -12.88
CA ASP A 390 -26.37 0.60 -12.57
C ASP A 390 -26.57 0.69 -11.05
N LYS A 391 -27.07 1.84 -10.58
CA LYS A 391 -27.29 2.08 -9.15
C LYS A 391 -28.54 1.34 -8.68
N SER A 392 -28.42 0.59 -7.59
CA SER A 392 -29.52 -0.24 -7.07
C SER A 392 -29.76 0.06 -5.60
N GLY A 393 -31.01 -0.09 -5.15
CA GLY A 393 -31.38 0.05 -3.75
C GLY A 393 -32.85 -0.27 -3.51
N VAL A 394 -33.22 -0.29 -2.23
CA VAL A 394 -34.55 -0.65 -1.74
C VAL A 394 -34.96 0.26 -0.58
N ALA A 395 -36.21 0.71 -0.57
CA ALA A 395 -36.74 1.57 0.49
C ALA A 395 -36.99 0.75 1.76
N THR A 396 -36.60 1.27 2.93
CA THR A 396 -36.81 0.58 4.21
C THR A 396 -38.23 0.70 4.76
N GLY A 397 -38.97 1.73 4.34
CA GLY A 397 -40.21 2.15 4.98
C GLY A 397 -40.02 2.99 6.24
N SER A 398 -38.77 3.15 6.71
CA SER A 398 -38.40 4.08 7.78
C SER A 398 -37.91 5.41 7.23
N PHE A 399 -37.96 6.42 8.09
CA PHE A 399 -37.58 7.80 7.77
C PHE A 399 -36.50 8.28 8.74
N VAL A 400 -35.87 9.40 8.39
CA VAL A 400 -35.13 10.23 9.33
C VAL A 400 -35.64 11.66 9.33
N ARG A 401 -35.49 12.34 10.46
CA ARG A 401 -35.79 13.77 10.58
C ARG A 401 -34.61 14.60 10.12
N HIS A 402 -34.80 15.45 9.10
CA HIS A 402 -33.80 16.41 8.67
C HIS A 402 -33.46 17.40 9.81
N PRO A 403 -32.19 17.54 10.23
CA PRO A 403 -31.86 18.17 11.51
C PRO A 403 -32.22 19.66 11.55
N ALA A 404 -32.19 20.36 10.41
CA ALA A 404 -32.39 21.80 10.27
C ALA A 404 -33.74 22.23 9.68
N THR A 405 -34.64 21.29 9.36
CA THR A 405 -36.02 21.62 8.86
C THR A 405 -37.11 20.80 9.53
N GLY A 406 -36.79 19.64 10.11
CA GLY A 406 -37.79 18.74 10.71
C GLY A 406 -38.51 17.84 9.71
N GLU A 407 -38.27 18.01 8.40
CA GLU A 407 -38.82 17.20 7.31
C GLU A 407 -38.47 15.71 7.48
N LEU A 408 -39.41 14.82 7.13
CA LEU A 408 -39.17 13.37 7.14
C LEU A 408 -38.62 12.94 5.78
N LEU A 409 -37.40 12.41 5.79
CA LEU A 409 -36.68 11.94 4.61
C LEU A 409 -36.67 10.40 4.60
N PRO A 410 -37.00 9.72 3.48
CA PRO A 410 -37.00 8.27 3.42
C PRO A 410 -35.58 7.70 3.55
N VAL A 411 -35.46 6.55 4.23
CA VAL A 411 -34.21 5.80 4.35
C VAL A 411 -34.19 4.63 3.37
N TRP A 412 -33.11 4.52 2.61
CA TRP A 412 -32.87 3.46 1.62
C TRP A 412 -31.66 2.60 2.01
N VAL A 413 -31.69 1.33 1.62
CA VAL A 413 -30.50 0.46 1.61
C VAL A 413 -29.99 0.39 0.17
N ALA A 414 -28.71 0.68 -0.05
CA ALA A 414 -28.08 0.61 -1.37
C ALA A 414 -26.62 0.14 -1.28
N ASP A 415 -26.23 -0.74 -2.19
CA ASP A 415 -24.93 -1.40 -2.18
C ASP A 415 -23.74 -0.48 -2.52
N TYR A 416 -23.98 0.66 -3.19
CA TYR A 416 -22.94 1.67 -3.45
C TYR A 416 -22.42 2.39 -2.18
N VAL A 417 -23.13 2.24 -1.06
CA VAL A 417 -22.66 2.66 0.27
C VAL A 417 -21.97 1.48 0.94
N LEU A 418 -20.73 1.69 1.38
CA LEU A 418 -19.90 0.66 2.02
C LEU A 418 -19.94 0.80 3.54
N GLY A 419 -20.35 -0.26 4.26
CA GLY A 419 -20.46 -0.22 5.73
C GLY A 419 -19.15 0.08 6.45
N GLY A 420 -18.01 -0.30 5.85
CA GLY A 420 -16.67 -0.03 6.36
C GLY A 420 -16.05 1.31 5.91
N TYR A 421 -16.85 2.32 5.54
CA TYR A 421 -16.36 3.66 5.20
C TYR A 421 -17.24 4.76 5.82
N GLY A 422 -16.61 5.72 6.50
CA GLY A 422 -17.34 6.71 7.30
C GLY A 422 -18.19 6.03 8.38
N SER A 423 -19.46 6.41 8.46
CA SER A 423 -20.47 5.79 9.35
C SER A 423 -21.18 4.58 8.72
N GLY A 424 -20.88 4.22 7.47
CA GLY A 424 -21.69 3.27 6.71
C GLY A 424 -23.05 3.82 6.24
N ALA A 425 -23.23 5.14 6.31
CA ALA A 425 -24.42 5.84 5.82
C ALA A 425 -24.05 7.23 5.24
N VAL A 426 -24.84 7.69 4.26
CA VAL A 426 -24.64 8.98 3.58
C VAL A 426 -25.96 9.74 3.46
N MET A 427 -25.88 11.06 3.61
CA MET A 427 -26.97 11.96 3.20
C MET A 427 -26.91 12.11 1.68
N ALA A 428 -28.04 11.94 0.98
CA ALA A 428 -28.06 12.00 -0.47
C ALA A 428 -28.61 13.36 -0.95
N VAL A 429 -27.86 14.03 -1.82
CA VAL A 429 -28.16 15.38 -2.34
C VAL A 429 -28.14 15.35 -3.88
N PRO A 430 -29.24 14.89 -4.53
CA PRO A 430 -29.26 14.64 -5.97
C PRO A 430 -28.95 15.85 -6.85
N ALA A 431 -29.18 17.07 -6.38
CA ALA A 431 -28.85 18.27 -7.15
C ALA A 431 -27.33 18.56 -7.21
N HIS A 432 -26.51 17.92 -6.36
CA HIS A 432 -25.10 18.30 -6.11
C HIS A 432 -24.10 17.13 -5.99
N ASP A 433 -24.54 15.87 -6.13
CA ASP A 433 -23.68 14.68 -6.29
C ASP A 433 -24.19 13.82 -7.47
N ALA A 434 -23.27 13.34 -8.30
CA ALA A 434 -23.60 12.58 -9.51
C ALA A 434 -24.23 11.21 -9.22
N ARG A 435 -23.79 10.53 -8.15
CA ARG A 435 -24.29 9.19 -7.78
C ARG A 435 -25.69 9.29 -7.19
N ASP A 436 -25.91 10.33 -6.37
CA ASP A 436 -27.21 10.62 -5.79
C ASP A 436 -28.21 11.05 -6.88
N TRP A 437 -27.76 11.76 -7.92
CA TRP A 437 -28.56 12.10 -9.10
C TRP A 437 -28.98 10.85 -9.89
N GLU A 438 -28.04 9.97 -10.24
CA GLU A 438 -28.32 8.71 -10.95
C GLU A 438 -29.33 7.85 -10.18
N PHE A 439 -29.13 7.70 -8.86
CA PHE A 439 -30.04 6.96 -7.99
C PHE A 439 -31.42 7.63 -7.93
N ALA A 440 -31.48 8.95 -7.70
CA ALA A 440 -32.74 9.68 -7.59
C ALA A 440 -33.54 9.67 -8.89
N ALA A 441 -32.89 9.83 -10.04
CA ALA A 441 -33.52 9.77 -11.36
C ALA A 441 -34.15 8.39 -11.62
N LYS A 442 -33.47 7.31 -11.22
CA LYS A 442 -33.98 5.93 -11.35
C LYS A 442 -35.19 5.65 -10.47
N TYR A 443 -35.20 6.16 -9.23
CA TYR A 443 -36.24 5.89 -8.24
C TYR A 443 -37.31 7.00 -8.11
N GLY A 444 -37.28 8.01 -8.99
CA GLY A 444 -38.24 9.13 -8.99
C GLY A 444 -38.13 10.06 -7.77
N ILE A 445 -36.96 10.12 -7.12
CA ILE A 445 -36.72 10.93 -5.93
C ILE A 445 -36.45 12.40 -6.35
N PRO A 446 -37.06 13.40 -5.70
CA PRO A 446 -36.81 14.80 -6.03
C PRO A 446 -35.35 15.23 -5.82
N ALA A 447 -34.91 16.22 -6.62
CA ALA A 447 -33.65 16.94 -6.45
C ALA A 447 -33.94 18.38 -5.99
N LYS A 448 -33.36 18.80 -4.86
CA LYS A 448 -33.48 20.16 -4.31
C LYS A 448 -32.18 20.93 -4.57
N ARG A 449 -32.22 21.92 -5.47
CA ARG A 449 -31.05 22.78 -5.75
C ARG A 449 -30.84 23.76 -4.59
N VAL A 450 -29.67 23.68 -3.95
CA VAL A 450 -29.25 24.56 -2.84
C VAL A 450 -27.90 25.24 -3.07
N VAL A 451 -27.26 25.00 -4.22
CA VAL A 451 -26.12 25.78 -4.72
C VAL A 451 -26.46 26.37 -6.08
N ALA A 452 -26.31 27.69 -6.19
CA ALA A 452 -26.48 28.41 -7.45
C ALA A 452 -25.31 28.10 -8.39
N GLY A 453 -25.63 27.83 -9.66
CA GLY A 453 -24.64 27.69 -10.71
C GLY A 453 -24.05 29.01 -11.14
N LYS A 454 -22.96 28.96 -11.92
CA LYS A 454 -22.52 30.11 -12.71
C LYS A 454 -23.62 30.48 -13.72
N ALA A 455 -23.68 31.75 -14.14
CA ALA A 455 -24.70 32.21 -15.08
C ALA A 455 -24.72 31.34 -16.36
N GLY A 456 -25.86 30.70 -16.65
CA GLY A 456 -26.03 29.76 -17.76
C GLY A 456 -25.78 28.28 -17.44
N ALA A 457 -25.39 27.92 -16.21
CA ALA A 457 -25.26 26.54 -15.76
C ALA A 457 -26.44 26.13 -14.86
N ASP A 458 -27.55 25.72 -15.49
CA ASP A 458 -28.77 25.27 -14.80
C ASP A 458 -28.95 23.75 -14.77
N ASP A 459 -28.06 23.00 -15.42
CA ASP A 459 -28.07 21.55 -15.44
C ASP A 459 -27.83 20.96 -14.03
N LEU A 460 -28.54 19.88 -13.73
CA LEU A 460 -28.32 19.05 -12.55
C LEU A 460 -27.66 17.72 -12.97
N PRO A 461 -26.71 17.19 -12.18
CA PRO A 461 -26.24 17.70 -10.89
C PRO A 461 -25.15 18.79 -11.04
N TYR A 462 -25.25 19.86 -10.24
CA TYR A 462 -24.23 20.91 -10.17
C TYR A 462 -23.27 20.63 -9.01
N THR A 463 -22.12 20.02 -9.28
CA THR A 463 -21.13 19.60 -8.28
C THR A 463 -20.18 20.71 -7.83
N GLU A 464 -19.99 21.75 -8.66
CA GLU A 464 -19.01 22.81 -8.46
C GLU A 464 -19.32 23.75 -7.26
N PRO A 465 -18.35 24.53 -6.79
CA PRO A 465 -18.61 25.61 -5.83
C PRO A 465 -19.56 26.68 -6.38
N GLY A 466 -20.28 27.34 -5.48
CA GLY A 466 -21.25 28.39 -5.80
C GLY A 466 -21.83 29.05 -4.54
N ALA A 467 -22.73 30.02 -4.74
CA ALA A 467 -23.46 30.63 -3.63
C ALA A 467 -24.57 29.69 -3.16
N ALA A 468 -24.72 29.51 -1.85
CA ALA A 468 -25.83 28.75 -1.28
C ALA A 468 -27.16 29.50 -1.49
N VAL A 469 -28.21 28.75 -1.79
CA VAL A 469 -29.57 29.23 -2.08
C VAL A 469 -30.60 28.26 -1.51
N ASN A 470 -31.85 28.71 -1.38
CA ASN A 470 -32.98 27.90 -0.94
C ASN A 470 -32.81 27.25 0.46
N SER A 471 -31.97 27.81 1.33
CA SER A 471 -32.11 27.54 2.77
C SER A 471 -33.32 28.31 3.31
N PRO A 472 -34.10 27.76 4.25
CA PRO A 472 -35.21 28.49 4.86
C PRO A 472 -34.73 29.77 5.59
N PRO A 473 -35.51 30.86 5.58
CA PRO A 473 -35.13 32.09 6.25
C PRO A 473 -35.05 31.93 7.77
N ALA A 474 -34.08 32.57 8.41
CA ALA A 474 -33.94 32.53 9.86
C ALA A 474 -35.20 33.09 10.57
N GLY A 475 -35.93 32.20 11.27
CA GLY A 475 -37.11 32.54 12.07
C GLY A 475 -38.46 32.11 11.49
N VAL A 476 -38.50 31.50 10.29
CA VAL A 476 -39.73 30.95 9.70
C VAL A 476 -39.88 29.45 9.97
N ASP A 477 -38.76 28.73 10.12
CA ASP A 477 -38.68 27.27 10.23
C ASP A 477 -37.72 26.81 11.36
N ALA A 478 -37.76 25.50 11.68
CA ALA A 478 -37.14 24.95 12.87
C ALA A 478 -35.60 25.10 12.96
N LYS A 479 -35.14 25.72 14.06
CA LYS A 479 -33.73 25.80 14.53
C LYS A 479 -32.80 26.81 13.83
N GLY A 480 -33.31 27.70 12.96
CA GLY A 480 -32.70 29.02 12.71
C GLY A 480 -31.35 29.09 11.98
N LEU A 481 -31.06 28.15 11.09
CA LEU A 481 -29.88 28.19 10.21
C LEU A 481 -30.22 28.78 8.84
N ASP A 482 -29.64 29.93 8.50
CA ASP A 482 -29.72 30.54 7.16
C ASP A 482 -28.31 30.71 6.56
N ILE A 483 -28.12 30.17 5.35
CA ILE A 483 -26.86 30.21 4.61
C ILE A 483 -26.99 30.88 3.24
N ASN A 484 -28.15 31.43 2.89
CA ASN A 484 -28.40 32.05 1.58
C ASN A 484 -27.35 33.14 1.27
N GLY A 485 -26.84 33.14 0.03
CA GLY A 485 -25.85 34.10 -0.46
C GLY A 485 -24.42 33.90 0.05
N LYS A 486 -24.16 32.98 0.99
CA LYS A 486 -22.79 32.59 1.38
C LYS A 486 -22.14 31.79 0.25
N ASP A 487 -20.85 32.00 0.00
CA ASP A 487 -20.08 31.07 -0.84
C ASP A 487 -19.94 29.69 -0.18
N THR A 488 -19.54 28.68 -0.95
CA THR A 488 -19.35 27.31 -0.48
C THR A 488 -18.48 27.18 0.78
N ALA A 489 -17.39 27.96 0.92
CA ALA A 489 -16.51 27.84 2.09
C ALA A 489 -17.17 28.43 3.34
N ALA A 490 -17.77 29.62 3.22
CA ALA A 490 -18.52 30.26 4.29
C ALA A 490 -19.78 29.47 4.69
N ALA A 491 -20.46 28.85 3.72
CA ALA A 491 -21.60 27.97 3.95
C ALA A 491 -21.18 26.70 4.72
N LYS A 492 -20.12 25.99 4.28
CA LYS A 492 -19.60 24.81 5.00
C LYS A 492 -19.25 25.14 6.45
N ALA A 493 -18.57 26.26 6.69
CA ALA A 493 -18.23 26.71 8.05
C ALA A 493 -19.49 26.95 8.89
N ALA A 494 -20.46 27.74 8.40
CA ALA A 494 -21.69 28.07 9.11
C ALA A 494 -22.55 26.83 9.44
N VAL A 495 -22.69 25.88 8.52
CA VAL A 495 -23.43 24.64 8.79
C VAL A 495 -22.69 23.80 9.83
N THR A 496 -21.37 23.67 9.73
CA THR A 496 -20.57 22.87 10.68
C THR A 496 -20.60 23.44 12.10
N GLU A 497 -20.53 24.77 12.24
CA GLU A 497 -20.68 25.47 13.52
C GLU A 497 -22.08 25.27 14.11
N TRP A 498 -23.12 25.41 13.29
CA TRP A 498 -24.50 25.18 13.72
C TRP A 498 -24.77 23.73 14.13
N LEU A 499 -24.21 22.74 13.43
CA LEU A 499 -24.32 21.31 13.79
C LEU A 499 -23.75 21.05 15.18
N ALA A 500 -22.57 21.63 15.47
CA ALA A 500 -21.93 21.53 16.78
C ALA A 500 -22.74 22.24 17.88
N ALA A 501 -23.18 23.48 17.63
CA ALA A 501 -23.96 24.27 18.59
C ALA A 501 -25.34 23.65 18.90
N SER A 502 -25.96 22.97 17.94
CA SER A 502 -27.28 22.34 18.08
C SER A 502 -27.23 20.88 18.57
N GLY A 503 -26.03 20.32 18.77
CA GLY A 503 -25.85 18.91 19.15
C GLY A 503 -26.34 17.92 18.09
N GLN A 504 -26.32 18.32 16.81
CA GLN A 504 -26.75 17.55 15.65
C GLN A 504 -25.57 17.04 14.80
N GLY A 505 -24.34 17.13 15.29
CA GLY A 505 -23.13 16.73 14.57
C GLY A 505 -21.97 17.69 14.86
N GLY A 506 -21.05 17.84 13.90
CA GLY A 506 -19.93 18.78 14.02
C GLY A 506 -18.80 18.49 13.04
N LYS A 507 -17.68 19.21 13.13
CA LYS A 507 -16.52 18.97 12.26
C LYS A 507 -15.97 17.56 12.46
N GLN A 508 -15.79 16.83 11.37
CA GLN A 508 -15.17 15.50 11.36
C GLN A 508 -14.08 15.43 10.28
N VAL A 509 -13.00 14.70 10.59
CA VAL A 509 -12.03 14.24 9.59
C VAL A 509 -12.27 12.75 9.38
N ASN A 510 -12.35 12.33 8.12
CA ASN A 510 -12.53 10.94 7.73
C ASN A 510 -11.39 10.50 6.79
N TYR A 511 -11.17 9.19 6.68
CA TYR A 511 -10.10 8.60 5.88
C TYR A 511 -10.64 7.49 4.97
N LYS A 512 -10.00 7.28 3.81
CA LYS A 512 -10.18 6.06 3.02
C LYS A 512 -9.43 4.88 3.63
N LEU A 513 -8.32 5.16 4.32
CA LEU A 513 -7.57 4.16 5.08
C LEU A 513 -8.49 3.45 6.08
N ARG A 514 -8.52 2.12 6.00
CA ARG A 514 -9.12 1.25 7.01
C ARG A 514 -8.04 0.75 7.96
N ASP A 515 -8.44 0.31 9.16
CA ASP A 515 -7.54 -0.42 10.04
C ASP A 515 -7.11 -1.75 9.39
N TRP A 516 -5.87 -2.16 9.64
CA TRP A 516 -5.19 -3.22 8.89
C TRP A 516 -5.60 -4.61 9.40
N LEU A 517 -6.25 -5.41 8.55
CA LEU A 517 -6.55 -6.82 8.81
C LEU A 517 -5.24 -7.62 8.88
N PHE A 518 -4.84 -7.95 10.10
CA PHE A 518 -3.50 -8.41 10.42
C PHE A 518 -3.42 -9.94 10.53
N ALA A 519 -4.28 -10.59 11.32
CA ALA A 519 -4.22 -12.04 11.49
C ALA A 519 -4.40 -12.82 10.17
N ARG A 520 -3.81 -14.02 10.14
CA ARG A 520 -3.93 -15.02 9.08
C ARG A 520 -4.20 -16.39 9.69
N GLN A 521 -5.12 -17.12 9.09
CA GLN A 521 -5.43 -18.50 9.46
C GLN A 521 -4.55 -19.41 8.60
N ARG A 522 -3.28 -19.51 8.99
CA ARG A 522 -2.17 -20.16 8.28
C ARG A 522 -1.22 -20.80 9.29
N TYR A 523 -0.45 -21.79 8.85
CA TYR A 523 0.63 -22.36 9.63
C TYR A 523 1.92 -21.54 9.50
N TRP A 524 2.30 -21.15 8.28
CA TRP A 524 3.62 -20.56 8.02
C TRP A 524 3.66 -19.03 8.20
N GLY A 525 3.60 -18.60 9.46
CA GLY A 525 3.77 -17.21 9.88
C GLY A 525 4.19 -17.10 11.35
N GLU A 526 4.47 -15.88 11.83
CA GLU A 526 4.84 -15.64 13.22
C GLU A 526 3.66 -15.92 14.18
N PRO A 527 3.81 -16.72 15.25
CA PRO A 527 2.76 -16.90 16.25
C PRO A 527 2.48 -15.60 17.01
N PHE A 528 1.20 -15.31 17.32
CA PHE A 528 0.86 -14.24 18.25
C PHE A 528 1.24 -14.61 19.69
N PRO A 529 1.94 -13.74 20.43
CA PRO A 529 2.39 -14.01 21.81
C PRO A 529 1.26 -13.78 22.84
N LEU A 530 0.11 -14.41 22.63
CA LEU A 530 -1.13 -14.20 23.39
C LEU A 530 -1.76 -15.54 23.81
N VAL A 531 -2.42 -15.55 24.97
CA VAL A 531 -3.22 -16.69 25.46
C VAL A 531 -4.60 -16.26 25.95
N TYR A 532 -5.56 -17.16 25.86
CA TYR A 532 -6.93 -17.03 26.36
C TYR A 532 -7.11 -17.97 27.55
N PRO A 533 -7.22 -17.44 28.79
CA PRO A 533 -7.48 -18.26 29.98
C PRO A 533 -8.82 -19.01 29.87
N GLU A 534 -8.85 -20.26 30.33
CA GLU A 534 -10.07 -21.07 30.30
C GLU A 534 -11.11 -20.52 31.30
N GLY A 535 -12.37 -20.48 30.88
CA GLY A 535 -13.46 -19.90 31.69
C GLY A 535 -13.50 -18.36 31.72
N ALA A 536 -12.60 -17.67 31.01
CA ALA A 536 -12.72 -16.23 30.79
C ALA A 536 -13.98 -15.89 29.97
N PRO A 537 -14.63 -14.72 30.21
CA PRO A 537 -15.70 -14.22 29.34
C PRO A 537 -15.27 -14.15 27.86
N ALA A 538 -16.19 -14.38 26.93
CA ALA A 538 -15.88 -14.44 25.49
C ALA A 538 -15.40 -13.08 24.90
N ASP A 539 -15.72 -11.99 25.60
CA ASP A 539 -15.31 -10.61 25.34
C ASP A 539 -14.07 -10.17 26.15
N ALA A 540 -13.55 -11.03 27.03
CA ALA A 540 -12.34 -10.72 27.79
C ALA A 540 -11.13 -10.56 26.85
N PRO A 541 -10.27 -9.54 27.07
CA PRO A 541 -9.04 -9.39 26.31
C PRO A 541 -8.07 -10.55 26.63
N PRO A 542 -7.33 -11.06 25.63
CA PRO A 542 -6.32 -12.09 25.86
C PRO A 542 -5.18 -11.58 26.75
N VAL A 543 -4.56 -12.51 27.47
CA VAL A 543 -3.38 -12.25 28.29
C VAL A 543 -2.14 -12.31 27.41
N PRO A 544 -1.30 -11.27 27.38
CA PRO A 544 -0.02 -11.31 26.67
C PRO A 544 0.99 -12.19 27.39
N LEU A 545 1.82 -12.90 26.63
CA LEU A 545 3.00 -13.56 27.19
C LEU A 545 3.99 -12.52 27.71
N PRO A 546 4.68 -12.77 28.84
CA PRO A 546 5.75 -11.88 29.30
C PRO A 546 6.90 -11.87 28.30
N GLU A 547 7.59 -10.73 28.17
CA GLU A 547 8.68 -10.57 27.19
C GLU A 547 9.83 -11.59 27.39
N SER A 548 10.02 -12.08 28.62
CA SER A 548 10.98 -13.15 28.97
C SER A 548 10.61 -14.54 28.45
N ALA A 549 9.37 -14.75 27.99
CA ALA A 549 8.92 -15.98 27.35
C ALA A 549 8.99 -15.92 25.81
N LEU A 550 9.51 -14.84 25.23
CA LEU A 550 9.70 -14.72 23.78
C LEU A 550 11.06 -15.30 23.35
N PRO A 551 11.15 -15.98 22.19
CA PRO A 551 10.07 -16.17 21.20
C PRO A 551 9.07 -17.27 21.60
N LEU A 552 7.78 -17.04 21.32
CA LEU A 552 6.82 -18.13 21.19
C LEU A 552 7.10 -18.83 19.85
N VAL A 553 7.77 -19.98 19.92
CA VAL A 553 8.24 -20.71 18.74
C VAL A 553 7.08 -21.38 18.00
N LEU A 554 7.05 -21.23 16.67
CA LEU A 554 6.14 -21.96 15.78
C LEU A 554 6.44 -23.47 15.85
N PRO A 555 5.46 -24.34 16.17
CA PRO A 555 5.71 -25.76 16.39
C PRO A 555 6.04 -26.46 15.07
N ASP A 556 6.92 -27.46 15.14
CA ASP A 556 7.18 -28.35 14.01
C ASP A 556 6.03 -29.36 13.85
N THR A 557 5.61 -29.62 12.61
CA THR A 557 4.48 -30.52 12.30
C THR A 557 4.38 -30.87 10.82
N ASP A 558 3.91 -32.08 10.51
CA ASP A 558 3.46 -32.46 9.16
C ASP A 558 2.02 -32.02 8.84
N ASN A 559 1.27 -31.51 9.84
CA ASN A 559 -0.14 -31.17 9.72
C ASN A 559 -0.38 -29.67 9.47
N PHE A 560 0.21 -29.15 8.41
CA PHE A 560 0.11 -27.74 8.00
C PHE A 560 -0.97 -27.46 6.94
N LYS A 561 -1.83 -28.44 6.63
CA LYS A 561 -2.92 -28.28 5.63
C LYS A 561 -4.15 -27.62 6.27
N PRO A 562 -4.80 -26.64 5.60
CA PRO A 562 -6.10 -26.12 6.05
C PRO A 562 -7.15 -27.23 6.12
N LYS A 563 -7.96 -27.22 7.19
CA LYS A 563 -9.02 -28.24 7.41
C LYS A 563 -10.34 -27.96 6.68
N GLY A 564 -10.40 -26.92 5.85
CA GLY A 564 -11.64 -26.43 5.22
C GLY A 564 -12.55 -25.64 6.17
N THR A 565 -12.28 -25.65 7.48
CA THR A 565 -12.83 -24.69 8.44
C THR A 565 -12.05 -23.37 8.38
N PRO A 566 -12.60 -22.26 8.90
CA PRO A 566 -11.88 -20.99 9.02
C PRO A 566 -10.88 -20.96 10.19
N GLU A 567 -10.48 -22.10 10.74
CA GLU A 567 -9.46 -22.19 11.78
C GLU A 567 -8.06 -22.38 11.17
N SER A 568 -7.05 -21.80 11.82
CA SER A 568 -5.65 -22.06 11.48
C SER A 568 -5.29 -23.55 11.65
N PRO A 569 -4.41 -24.13 10.82
CA PRO A 569 -3.87 -25.48 11.06
C PRO A 569 -3.29 -25.67 12.48
N LEU A 570 -2.74 -24.60 13.09
CA LEU A 570 -2.24 -24.63 14.46
C LEU A 570 -3.30 -25.03 15.50
N ALA A 571 -4.59 -24.75 15.25
CA ALA A 571 -5.68 -25.13 16.15
C ALA A 571 -5.80 -26.66 16.33
N ALA A 572 -5.25 -27.46 15.39
CA ALA A 572 -5.20 -28.91 15.47
C ALA A 572 -4.11 -29.46 16.40
N LEU A 573 -3.16 -28.64 16.83
CA LEU A 573 -1.97 -29.06 17.56
C LEU A 573 -2.20 -28.92 19.07
N GLU A 574 -3.08 -29.74 19.64
CA GLU A 574 -3.54 -29.62 21.04
C GLU A 574 -2.39 -29.50 22.05
N SER A 575 -1.28 -30.21 21.86
CA SER A 575 -0.08 -30.16 22.70
C SER A 575 0.67 -28.82 22.67
N TRP A 576 0.48 -28.00 21.62
CA TRP A 576 1.01 -26.64 21.52
C TRP A 576 -0.06 -25.57 21.81
N VAL A 577 -1.33 -25.81 21.46
CA VAL A 577 -2.42 -24.87 21.75
C VAL A 577 -2.71 -24.79 23.24
N ASN A 578 -2.78 -25.93 23.92
CA ASN A 578 -3.09 -25.99 25.34
C ASN A 578 -1.85 -25.60 26.15
N THR A 579 -2.01 -24.62 27.03
CA THR A 579 -0.92 -24.03 27.82
C THR A 579 -1.48 -23.52 29.15
N THR A 580 -0.72 -22.70 29.88
CA THR A 580 -1.17 -22.05 31.11
C THR A 580 -1.17 -20.54 30.95
N ASP A 581 -2.13 -19.87 31.60
CA ASP A 581 -2.13 -18.43 31.74
C ASP A 581 -0.88 -17.98 32.53
N PRO A 582 -0.01 -17.10 31.98
CA PRO A 582 1.18 -16.64 32.67
C PRO A 582 0.89 -15.79 33.93
N VAL A 583 -0.36 -15.33 34.13
CA VAL A 583 -0.77 -14.54 35.29
C VAL A 583 -1.36 -15.41 36.41
N SER A 584 -2.38 -16.23 36.13
CA SER A 584 -3.03 -17.08 37.15
C SER A 584 -2.41 -18.46 37.32
N GLY A 585 -1.65 -18.96 36.35
CA GLY A 585 -1.19 -20.35 36.29
C GLY A 585 -2.27 -21.38 35.95
N GLY A 586 -3.52 -20.93 35.73
CA GLY A 586 -4.63 -21.80 35.30
C GLY A 586 -4.52 -22.24 33.84
N PRO A 587 -5.37 -23.18 33.38
CA PRO A 587 -5.41 -23.59 31.97
C PRO A 587 -5.69 -22.41 31.02
N ALA A 588 -5.05 -22.42 29.85
CA ALA A 588 -5.26 -21.43 28.80
C ALA A 588 -5.02 -22.04 27.41
N ARG A 589 -5.49 -21.34 26.36
CA ARG A 589 -5.23 -21.70 24.96
C ARG A 589 -4.47 -20.59 24.25
N ARG A 590 -3.45 -20.92 23.45
CA ARG A 590 -2.73 -19.95 22.63
C ARG A 590 -3.61 -19.40 21.51
N GLU A 591 -3.35 -18.17 21.07
CA GLU A 591 -3.83 -17.69 19.77
C GLU A 591 -3.29 -18.61 18.66
N THR A 592 -4.18 -19.03 17.76
CA THR A 592 -3.87 -20.02 16.73
C THR A 592 -3.70 -19.39 15.35
N SER A 593 -4.17 -18.16 15.16
CA SER A 593 -3.79 -17.36 14.00
C SER A 593 -2.27 -17.08 14.01
N THR A 594 -1.71 -16.77 12.84
CA THR A 594 -0.36 -16.21 12.70
C THR A 594 -0.43 -14.77 12.23
N MET A 595 0.65 -14.02 12.44
CA MET A 595 0.82 -12.71 11.83
C MET A 595 0.97 -12.86 10.30
N PRO A 596 0.73 -11.80 9.51
CA PRO A 596 0.98 -11.83 8.08
C PRO A 596 2.48 -11.64 7.85
N GLN A 597 3.00 -12.17 6.74
CA GLN A 597 4.40 -12.02 6.31
C GLN A 597 4.96 -10.59 6.46
N TRP A 598 4.14 -9.58 6.15
CA TRP A 598 4.51 -8.17 6.29
C TRP A 598 4.89 -7.74 7.73
N ALA A 599 4.53 -8.50 8.77
CA ALA A 599 4.94 -8.23 10.15
C ALA A 599 6.47 -8.28 10.28
N GLY A 600 7.12 -9.31 9.73
CA GLY A 600 8.57 -9.38 9.62
C GLY A 600 9.16 -8.25 8.77
N SER A 601 8.51 -7.89 7.65
CA SER A 601 8.99 -6.86 6.72
C SER A 601 8.88 -5.42 7.24
N CYS A 602 8.07 -5.13 8.27
CA CYS A 602 7.85 -3.75 8.72
C CYS A 602 9.03 -3.09 9.44
N TRP A 603 10.06 -3.85 9.82
CA TRP A 603 11.12 -3.36 10.72
C TRP A 603 12.54 -3.90 10.45
N TYR A 604 12.73 -4.82 9.51
CA TYR A 604 14.00 -5.53 9.22
C TYR A 604 15.24 -4.63 9.03
N TYR A 605 15.06 -3.42 8.47
CA TYR A 605 16.10 -2.41 8.31
C TYR A 605 16.73 -1.99 9.66
N LEU A 606 15.97 -2.00 10.75
CA LEU A 606 16.53 -1.81 12.10
C LEU A 606 17.38 -3.01 12.51
N ARG A 607 16.98 -4.23 12.15
CA ARG A 607 17.68 -5.44 12.62
C ARG A 607 19.04 -5.61 11.98
N TYR A 608 19.20 -5.23 10.70
CA TYR A 608 20.50 -5.24 10.03
C TYR A 608 21.55 -4.35 10.71
N ILE A 609 21.15 -3.38 11.54
CA ILE A 609 22.09 -2.53 12.31
C ILE A 609 22.78 -3.34 13.42
N ASP A 610 22.09 -4.31 14.03
CA ASP A 610 22.58 -5.05 15.19
C ASP A 610 22.03 -6.51 15.25
N PRO A 611 22.27 -7.33 14.21
CA PRO A 611 21.52 -8.57 13.96
C PRO A 611 21.71 -9.65 15.02
N ALA A 612 22.86 -9.66 15.71
CA ALA A 612 23.20 -10.63 16.74
C ALA A 612 22.71 -10.27 18.17
N ASN A 613 22.05 -9.11 18.37
CA ASN A 613 21.68 -8.65 19.70
C ASN A 613 20.43 -9.37 20.24
N GLY A 614 20.61 -10.40 21.07
CA GLY A 614 19.51 -11.15 21.69
C GLY A 614 18.76 -10.40 22.81
N GLY A 615 19.28 -9.26 23.27
CA GLY A 615 18.76 -8.50 24.42
C GLY A 615 18.04 -7.18 24.10
N LYS A 616 18.20 -6.64 22.88
CA LYS A 616 17.46 -5.46 22.37
C LYS A 616 17.08 -5.67 20.90
N LEU A 617 16.00 -4.99 20.47
CA LEU A 617 15.59 -4.90 19.05
C LEU A 617 16.76 -4.45 18.16
N VAL A 618 17.42 -3.37 18.59
CA VAL A 618 18.63 -2.77 18.03
C VAL A 618 19.32 -2.00 19.17
N ASP A 619 20.64 -1.87 19.17
CA ASP A 619 21.29 -0.98 20.13
C ASP A 619 21.01 0.52 19.81
N PRO A 620 20.56 1.35 20.79
CA PRO A 620 20.20 2.74 20.55
C PRO A 620 21.32 3.67 20.07
N GLU A 621 22.60 3.35 20.32
CA GLU A 621 23.71 4.16 19.79
C GLU A 621 23.97 3.81 18.33
N LYS A 622 23.94 2.52 17.99
CA LYS A 622 24.05 2.05 16.60
C LYS A 622 22.86 2.51 15.75
N GLU A 623 21.64 2.50 16.31
CA GLU A 623 20.44 3.00 15.66
C GLU A 623 20.60 4.48 15.26
N LYS A 624 20.96 5.35 16.22
CA LYS A 624 21.17 6.79 15.99
C LYS A 624 22.28 7.10 14.99
N TYR A 625 23.30 6.24 14.92
CA TYR A 625 24.38 6.40 13.94
C TYR A 625 23.94 6.02 12.52
N TRP A 626 23.25 4.89 12.38
CA TRP A 626 22.92 4.32 11.08
C TRP A 626 21.62 4.86 10.46
N MET A 627 20.63 5.24 11.26
CA MET A 627 19.33 5.74 10.77
C MET A 627 19.37 7.23 10.35
N PRO A 628 18.49 7.67 9.43
CA PRO A 628 17.58 6.85 8.63
C PRO A 628 18.34 6.10 7.51
N VAL A 629 17.67 5.20 6.81
CA VAL A 629 18.18 4.60 5.56
C VAL A 629 18.41 5.73 4.54
N ASP A 630 19.64 5.88 4.04
CA ASP A 630 20.04 6.99 3.16
C ASP A 630 19.65 6.79 1.69
N LEU A 631 19.48 5.52 1.28
CA LEU A 631 18.92 5.13 -0.02
C LEU A 631 18.23 3.78 0.12
N TYR A 632 16.93 3.75 -0.14
CA TYR A 632 16.14 2.54 -0.27
C TYR A 632 15.72 2.33 -1.72
N VAL A 633 15.92 1.13 -2.25
CA VAL A 633 15.55 0.76 -3.63
C VAL A 633 14.55 -0.40 -3.62
N GLY A 634 13.46 -0.24 -4.36
CA GLY A 634 12.44 -1.28 -4.47
C GLY A 634 11.16 -0.84 -5.21
N GLY A 635 10.48 -1.83 -5.79
CA GLY A 635 9.40 -1.64 -6.76
C GLY A 635 8.21 -0.80 -6.26
N ALA A 636 7.59 -0.09 -7.20
CA ALA A 636 6.47 0.82 -6.93
C ALA A 636 5.20 0.09 -6.45
N GLU A 637 5.07 -1.22 -6.70
CA GLU A 637 3.98 -2.05 -6.17
C GLU A 637 3.89 -2.05 -4.63
N HIS A 638 4.98 -1.74 -3.94
CA HIS A 638 5.03 -1.68 -2.49
C HIS A 638 4.61 -0.33 -1.88
N ALA A 639 4.23 0.66 -2.71
CA ALA A 639 3.91 2.04 -2.31
C ALA A 639 2.87 2.16 -1.20
N VAL A 640 1.76 1.44 -1.28
CA VAL A 640 0.63 1.53 -0.32
C VAL A 640 0.55 0.33 0.64
N LEU A 641 1.45 -0.65 0.47
CA LEU A 641 1.58 -1.85 1.28
C LEU A 641 2.77 -1.69 2.25
N HIS A 642 3.86 -2.41 1.99
CA HIS A 642 5.08 -2.44 2.81
C HIS A 642 5.57 -1.03 3.18
N LEU A 643 5.63 -0.09 2.23
CA LEU A 643 6.11 1.27 2.50
C LEU A 643 5.17 2.07 3.42
N LEU A 644 3.88 1.74 3.50
CA LEU A 644 2.94 2.37 4.43
C LEU A 644 3.00 1.69 5.81
N TYR A 645 3.04 0.35 5.85
CA TYR A 645 3.08 -0.43 7.09
C TYR A 645 4.41 -0.25 7.85
N ALA A 646 5.55 -0.23 7.15
CA ALA A 646 6.86 0.03 7.74
C ALA A 646 6.93 1.42 8.38
N ARG A 647 6.35 2.45 7.74
CA ARG A 647 6.24 3.80 8.30
C ARG A 647 5.35 3.83 9.55
N PHE A 648 4.24 3.11 9.55
CA PHE A 648 3.37 2.99 10.73
C PHE A 648 4.10 2.35 11.92
N TRP A 649 4.73 1.19 11.72
CA TRP A 649 5.50 0.53 12.79
C TRP A 649 6.67 1.39 13.28
N HIS A 650 7.40 2.04 12.35
CA HIS A 650 8.47 2.97 12.71
C HIS A 650 7.98 4.14 13.58
N LYS A 651 6.83 4.73 13.26
CA LYS A 651 6.23 5.82 14.07
C LYS A 651 5.78 5.37 15.45
N VAL A 652 5.28 4.13 15.60
CA VAL A 652 4.98 3.55 16.92
C VAL A 652 6.27 3.36 17.73
N LEU A 653 7.34 2.86 17.11
CA LEU A 653 8.65 2.72 17.75
C LEU A 653 9.28 4.06 18.12
N TYR A 654 9.08 5.10 17.31
CA TYR A 654 9.52 6.47 17.59
C TYR A 654 8.79 7.05 18.81
N ASP A 655 7.47 6.85 18.89
CA ASP A 655 6.65 7.29 20.03
C ASP A 655 6.96 6.53 21.33
N LEU A 656 7.58 5.35 21.22
CA LEU A 656 8.13 4.56 22.33
C LEU A 656 9.57 4.94 22.69
N GLY A 657 10.23 5.80 21.90
CA GLY A 657 11.64 6.17 22.08
C GLY A 657 12.65 5.07 21.70
N VAL A 658 12.22 4.06 20.95
CA VAL A 658 13.06 2.92 20.51
C VAL A 658 13.93 3.30 19.32
N VAL A 659 13.41 4.15 18.43
CA VAL A 659 14.13 4.71 17.26
C VAL A 659 14.18 6.23 17.36
N SER A 660 15.22 6.82 16.77
CA SER A 660 15.49 8.27 16.85
C SER A 660 14.93 9.07 15.68
N THR A 661 14.54 8.41 14.59
CA THR A 661 13.96 9.03 13.40
C THR A 661 12.44 8.90 13.33
N LYS A 662 11.77 9.88 12.70
CA LYS A 662 10.30 9.85 12.46
C LYS A 662 9.88 8.95 11.28
N GLU A 663 10.83 8.66 10.40
CA GLU A 663 10.66 7.99 9.11
C GLU A 663 11.85 7.07 8.85
N PRO A 664 11.62 5.83 8.35
CA PRO A 664 12.70 4.85 8.20
C PRO A 664 13.57 5.09 6.95
N PHE A 665 12.98 5.57 5.85
CA PHE A 665 13.64 5.66 4.54
C PHE A 665 13.72 7.12 4.08
N GLY A 666 14.89 7.75 4.23
CA GLY A 666 15.08 9.16 3.88
C GLY A 666 14.93 9.43 2.37
N ARG A 667 15.48 8.52 1.56
CA ARG A 667 15.34 8.53 0.10
C ARG A 667 14.82 7.19 -0.41
N LEU A 668 13.85 7.23 -1.33
CA LEU A 668 13.30 6.07 -2.01
C LEU A 668 13.49 6.22 -3.53
N VAL A 669 13.99 5.17 -4.18
CA VAL A 669 14.01 5.06 -5.64
C VAL A 669 13.34 3.75 -6.03
N SER A 670 12.19 3.84 -6.71
CA SER A 670 11.59 2.67 -7.34
C SER A 670 12.19 2.45 -8.71
N GLN A 671 12.73 1.24 -8.92
CA GLN A 671 13.11 0.78 -10.25
C GLN A 671 11.86 0.50 -11.10
N GLY A 672 12.03 0.58 -12.42
CA GLY A 672 11.04 0.08 -13.37
C GLY A 672 10.93 -1.44 -13.35
N MET A 673 10.00 -2.00 -14.10
CA MET A 673 9.94 -3.45 -14.31
C MET A 673 10.74 -3.84 -15.55
N ILE A 674 11.59 -4.86 -15.44
CA ILE A 674 12.06 -5.60 -16.61
C ILE A 674 10.96 -6.60 -17.02
N LEU A 675 10.40 -6.39 -18.20
CA LEU A 675 9.50 -7.33 -18.88
C LEU A 675 10.33 -8.43 -19.56
N GLY A 676 9.73 -9.60 -19.77
CA GLY A 676 10.34 -10.66 -20.58
C GLY A 676 10.48 -10.24 -22.05
N GLU A 677 11.10 -11.10 -22.86
CA GLU A 677 11.24 -10.86 -24.30
C GLU A 677 9.86 -10.73 -25.00
N VAL A 678 9.86 -10.12 -26.19
CA VAL A 678 8.62 -9.84 -26.94
C VAL A 678 7.95 -11.15 -27.37
N GLU A 679 6.74 -11.41 -26.84
CA GLU A 679 5.90 -12.51 -27.28
C GLU A 679 5.17 -12.12 -28.58
N TYR A 680 5.39 -12.87 -29.65
CA TYR A 680 4.64 -12.75 -30.91
C TYR A 680 3.47 -13.73 -30.92
N THR A 681 2.25 -13.23 -31.11
CA THR A 681 1.01 -14.00 -30.97
C THR A 681 0.06 -13.75 -32.14
N VAL A 682 -0.51 -14.82 -32.69
CA VAL A 682 -1.70 -14.78 -33.56
C VAL A 682 -2.89 -15.36 -32.79
N TYR A 683 -4.11 -14.92 -33.10
CA TYR A 683 -5.31 -15.41 -32.42
C TYR A 683 -6.10 -16.31 -33.36
N ARG A 684 -6.72 -17.37 -32.81
CA ARG A 684 -7.52 -18.34 -33.58
C ARG A 684 -8.86 -18.58 -32.92
N ASP A 685 -9.89 -18.84 -33.71
CA ASP A 685 -11.19 -19.29 -33.21
C ASP A 685 -11.19 -20.81 -32.87
N GLU A 686 -12.33 -21.32 -32.39
CA GLU A 686 -12.51 -22.74 -32.07
C GLU A 686 -12.37 -23.67 -33.29
N ALA A 687 -12.50 -23.14 -34.52
CA ALA A 687 -12.26 -23.87 -35.77
C ALA A 687 -10.80 -23.80 -36.25
N GLY A 688 -9.94 -23.06 -35.53
CA GLY A 688 -8.53 -22.86 -35.85
C GLY A 688 -8.26 -21.78 -36.92
N ALA A 689 -9.29 -21.07 -37.39
CA ALA A 689 -9.14 -19.97 -38.34
C ALA A 689 -8.55 -18.74 -37.63
N VAL A 690 -7.72 -17.96 -38.32
CA VAL A 690 -7.06 -16.79 -37.73
C VAL A 690 -8.06 -15.63 -37.61
N VAL A 691 -8.14 -15.04 -36.43
CA VAL A 691 -9.07 -13.94 -36.08
C VAL A 691 -8.34 -12.79 -35.38
N GLY A 692 -9.02 -11.66 -35.18
CA GLY A 692 -8.54 -10.57 -34.34
C GLY A 692 -8.51 -10.96 -32.84
N GLU A 693 -7.74 -10.23 -32.04
CA GLU A 693 -7.67 -10.41 -30.59
C GLU A 693 -9.03 -10.15 -29.92
N GLU A 694 -9.80 -9.24 -30.50
CA GLU A 694 -11.14 -8.83 -30.08
C GLU A 694 -12.26 -9.82 -30.43
N HIS A 695 -11.96 -10.92 -31.15
CA HIS A 695 -12.97 -11.88 -31.56
C HIS A 695 -13.46 -12.74 -30.37
N PRO A 696 -14.78 -12.92 -30.17
CA PRO A 696 -15.29 -13.83 -29.15
C PRO A 696 -14.74 -15.26 -29.34
N GLY A 697 -14.19 -15.84 -28.28
CA GLY A 697 -13.56 -17.16 -28.34
C GLY A 697 -12.15 -17.19 -28.95
N ALA A 698 -11.51 -16.04 -29.18
CA ALA A 698 -10.13 -15.97 -29.65
C ALA A 698 -9.13 -16.62 -28.67
N VAL A 699 -8.45 -17.67 -29.11
CA VAL A 699 -7.37 -18.35 -28.40
C VAL A 699 -6.01 -17.84 -28.89
N PRO A 700 -5.10 -17.42 -28.00
CA PRO A 700 -3.76 -16.96 -28.38
C PRO A 700 -2.83 -18.13 -28.74
N HIS A 701 -2.18 -18.06 -29.89
CA HIS A 701 -1.13 -18.97 -30.34
C HIS A 701 0.18 -18.20 -30.54
N ARG A 702 1.22 -18.56 -29.78
CA ARG A 702 2.57 -18.01 -29.95
C ARG A 702 3.19 -18.46 -31.28
N VAL A 703 3.90 -17.57 -31.94
CA VAL A 703 4.74 -17.82 -33.14
C VAL A 703 6.17 -17.35 -32.87
N SER A 704 7.15 -17.88 -33.59
CA SER A 704 8.56 -17.48 -33.42
C SER A 704 8.88 -16.17 -34.15
N GLU A 705 9.90 -15.42 -33.70
CA GLU A 705 10.35 -14.19 -34.39
C GLU A 705 10.71 -14.46 -35.87
N ALA A 706 11.21 -15.66 -36.19
CA ALA A 706 11.56 -16.06 -37.55
C ALA A 706 10.34 -16.23 -38.50
N GLU A 707 9.14 -16.42 -37.96
CA GLU A 707 7.87 -16.53 -38.69
C GLU A 707 7.18 -15.17 -38.89
N VAL A 708 7.80 -14.07 -38.46
CA VAL A 708 7.17 -12.76 -38.38
C VAL A 708 7.97 -11.73 -39.19
N ASP A 709 7.30 -10.98 -40.05
CA ASP A 709 7.87 -9.83 -40.76
C ASP A 709 7.30 -8.52 -40.19
N LYS A 710 8.14 -7.48 -40.07
CA LYS A 710 7.71 -6.13 -39.68
C LYS A 710 7.18 -5.37 -40.88
N LYS A 711 5.95 -4.83 -40.80
CA LYS A 711 5.24 -4.16 -41.90
C LYS A 711 4.53 -2.90 -41.42
N GLY A 712 5.18 -1.76 -41.64
CA GLY A 712 4.80 -0.47 -41.06
C GLY A 712 5.01 -0.47 -39.55
N ASP A 713 4.04 0.07 -38.82
CA ASP A 713 4.08 0.21 -37.35
C ASP A 713 3.73 -1.09 -36.59
N GLY A 714 3.61 -2.22 -37.29
CA GLY A 714 3.22 -3.49 -36.69
C GLY A 714 3.84 -4.71 -37.36
N TYR A 715 3.43 -5.89 -36.90
CA TYR A 715 3.98 -7.18 -37.31
C TYR A 715 2.93 -8.00 -38.06
N VAL A 716 3.37 -8.84 -38.98
CA VAL A 716 2.54 -9.77 -39.77
C VAL A 716 3.18 -11.15 -39.86
N LEU A 717 2.37 -12.18 -40.10
CA LEU A 717 2.90 -13.52 -40.31
C LEU A 717 3.59 -13.60 -41.68
N LYS A 718 4.79 -14.17 -41.72
CA LYS A 718 5.59 -14.33 -42.95
C LYS A 718 4.93 -15.26 -43.98
N ALA A 719 4.21 -16.27 -43.50
CA ALA A 719 3.43 -17.19 -44.33
C ALA A 719 2.14 -16.56 -44.89
N ASP A 720 1.60 -15.54 -44.22
CA ASP A 720 0.44 -14.77 -44.70
C ASP A 720 0.51 -13.30 -44.22
N PRO A 721 1.02 -12.37 -45.07
CA PRO A 721 1.15 -10.96 -44.73
C PRO A 721 -0.17 -10.18 -44.56
N ALA A 722 -1.33 -10.84 -44.65
CA ALA A 722 -2.62 -10.29 -44.22
C ALA A 722 -2.91 -10.55 -42.72
N VAL A 723 -2.34 -11.61 -42.14
CA VAL A 723 -2.46 -11.92 -40.71
C VAL A 723 -1.63 -10.94 -39.90
N ARG A 724 -2.29 -10.18 -39.03
CA ARG A 724 -1.64 -9.34 -38.02
C ARG A 724 -1.12 -10.20 -36.86
N VAL A 725 0.09 -9.88 -36.41
CA VAL A 725 0.73 -10.50 -35.24
C VAL A 725 0.77 -9.47 -34.12
N SER A 726 0.22 -9.84 -32.96
CA SER A 726 0.36 -9.06 -31.73
C SER A 726 1.76 -9.28 -31.16
N ALA A 727 2.53 -8.21 -30.99
CA ALA A 727 3.88 -8.25 -30.44
C ALA A 727 3.88 -7.49 -29.12
N ARG A 728 3.98 -8.21 -27.99
CA ARG A 728 3.91 -7.60 -26.65
C ARG A 728 4.91 -8.26 -25.70
N ALA A 729 5.61 -7.43 -24.93
CA ALA A 729 6.36 -7.89 -23.77
C ALA A 729 5.43 -7.94 -22.55
N HIS A 730 5.62 -8.92 -21.67
CA HIS A 730 4.82 -9.13 -20.47
C HIS A 730 5.72 -9.19 -19.22
N LYS A 731 5.17 -8.87 -18.04
CA LYS A 731 5.87 -9.08 -16.76
C LYS A 731 6.35 -10.53 -16.69
N MET A 732 7.60 -10.75 -16.27
CA MET A 732 8.13 -12.09 -16.09
C MET A 732 7.32 -12.85 -15.03
N SER A 733 6.80 -14.03 -15.38
CA SER A 733 6.17 -14.93 -14.43
C SER A 733 6.38 -16.39 -14.83
N LYS A 734 6.46 -17.26 -13.82
CA LYS A 734 6.57 -18.71 -14.04
C LYS A 734 5.34 -19.28 -14.75
N SER A 735 4.16 -18.72 -14.49
CA SER A 735 2.91 -19.12 -15.14
C SER A 735 2.87 -18.80 -16.64
N ARG A 736 3.63 -17.81 -17.12
CA ARG A 736 3.79 -17.51 -18.56
C ARG A 736 4.95 -18.24 -19.23
N GLY A 737 5.86 -18.81 -18.44
CA GLY A 737 7.09 -19.44 -18.93
C GLY A 737 8.08 -18.47 -19.59
N ASN A 738 7.98 -17.16 -19.30
CA ASN A 738 8.79 -16.09 -19.91
C ASN A 738 9.89 -15.54 -18.97
N VAL A 739 10.27 -16.31 -17.96
CA VAL A 739 11.32 -15.95 -16.98
C VAL A 739 12.70 -16.21 -17.56
N ILE A 740 13.53 -15.17 -17.62
CA ILE A 740 14.97 -15.30 -17.87
C ILE A 740 15.68 -15.49 -16.52
N ASN A 741 16.43 -16.58 -16.37
CA ASN A 741 17.22 -16.92 -15.20
C ASN A 741 18.60 -16.26 -15.29
N PRO A 742 19.08 -15.52 -14.28
CA PRO A 742 20.37 -14.83 -14.36
C PRO A 742 21.56 -15.79 -14.45
N ASP A 743 21.45 -17.03 -13.98
CA ASP A 743 22.56 -18.00 -14.09
C ASP A 743 22.92 -18.31 -15.54
N ASP A 744 21.92 -18.39 -16.42
CA ASP A 744 22.13 -18.72 -17.83
C ASP A 744 22.91 -17.58 -18.51
N VAL A 745 22.51 -16.33 -18.22
CA VAL A 745 23.19 -15.12 -18.68
C VAL A 745 24.60 -14.98 -18.08
N VAL A 746 24.80 -15.31 -16.80
CA VAL A 746 26.12 -15.28 -16.14
C VAL A 746 27.04 -16.39 -16.67
N ALA A 747 26.50 -17.55 -17.02
CA ALA A 747 27.28 -18.64 -17.62
C ALA A 747 27.77 -18.28 -19.03
N ASP A 748 26.92 -17.66 -19.84
CA ASP A 748 27.22 -17.32 -21.23
C ASP A 748 28.03 -16.01 -21.38
N PHE A 749 27.74 -14.98 -20.57
CA PHE A 749 28.26 -13.62 -20.73
C PHE A 749 28.99 -13.02 -19.51
N GLY A 750 28.85 -13.61 -18.33
CA GLY A 750 29.42 -13.11 -17.07
C GLY A 750 28.52 -12.13 -16.30
N ALA A 751 28.81 -12.00 -15.01
CA ALA A 751 28.09 -11.12 -14.10
C ALA A 751 28.27 -9.64 -14.42
N ASP A 752 29.47 -9.21 -14.81
CA ASP A 752 29.74 -7.81 -15.16
C ASP A 752 28.91 -7.37 -16.37
N SER A 753 28.77 -8.24 -17.39
CA SER A 753 28.00 -7.99 -18.61
C SER A 753 26.49 -7.88 -18.33
N LEU A 754 25.93 -8.78 -17.51
CA LEU A 754 24.52 -8.70 -17.08
C LEU A 754 24.25 -7.37 -16.37
N ARG A 755 25.08 -7.02 -15.38
CA ARG A 755 24.92 -5.81 -14.56
C ARG A 755 25.10 -4.53 -15.37
N LEU A 756 26.05 -4.52 -16.30
CA LEU A 756 26.24 -3.42 -17.24
C LEU A 756 25.02 -3.28 -18.16
N TYR A 757 24.48 -4.39 -18.66
CA TYR A 757 23.29 -4.38 -19.51
C TYR A 757 22.07 -3.80 -18.78
N GLU A 758 21.74 -4.27 -17.56
CA GLU A 758 20.61 -3.74 -16.75
C GLU A 758 20.62 -2.20 -16.65
N MET A 759 21.82 -1.64 -16.42
CA MET A 759 22.03 -0.19 -16.30
C MET A 759 22.09 0.53 -17.65
N PHE A 760 22.39 -0.18 -18.74
CA PHE A 760 22.46 0.37 -20.10
C PHE A 760 21.12 0.29 -20.86
N MET A 761 20.19 -0.59 -20.45
CA MET A 761 18.84 -0.73 -21.02
C MET A 761 17.99 0.56 -20.95
N GLY A 762 18.37 1.53 -20.10
CA GLY A 762 17.69 2.82 -19.96
C GLY A 762 17.68 3.33 -18.51
N PRO A 763 17.02 4.46 -18.24
CA PRO A 763 16.89 5.01 -16.88
C PRO A 763 16.30 3.99 -15.91
N LEU A 764 16.85 3.90 -14.70
CA LEU A 764 16.48 2.92 -13.67
C LEU A 764 14.97 2.90 -13.34
N ARG A 765 14.27 4.03 -13.51
CA ARG A 765 12.85 4.18 -13.17
C ARG A 765 11.89 3.73 -14.27
N ASP A 766 12.39 3.49 -15.48
CA ASP A 766 11.57 3.21 -16.64
C ASP A 766 11.34 1.70 -16.80
N THR A 767 10.12 1.31 -17.18
CA THR A 767 9.83 -0.09 -17.53
C THR A 767 10.54 -0.44 -18.84
N LYS A 768 11.29 -1.55 -18.84
CA LYS A 768 12.15 -1.99 -19.94
C LYS A 768 11.72 -3.36 -20.46
N VAL A 769 12.11 -3.68 -21.68
CA VAL A 769 11.91 -5.02 -22.27
C VAL A 769 13.27 -5.71 -22.32
N TRP A 770 13.37 -6.92 -21.78
CA TRP A 770 14.59 -7.72 -21.89
C TRP A 770 14.87 -8.09 -23.36
N SER A 771 16.15 -8.11 -23.74
CA SER A 771 16.59 -8.71 -24.98
C SER A 771 17.97 -9.32 -24.78
N THR A 772 18.11 -10.62 -24.98
CA THR A 772 19.38 -11.32 -24.79
C THR A 772 20.47 -10.83 -25.76
N ARG A 773 20.08 -10.44 -26.99
CA ARG A 773 20.93 -9.72 -27.97
C ARG A 773 21.50 -8.39 -27.46
N GLY A 774 20.88 -7.77 -26.45
CA GLY A 774 21.40 -6.57 -25.82
C GLY A 774 22.60 -6.83 -24.90
N VAL A 775 22.68 -8.04 -24.32
CA VAL A 775 23.83 -8.48 -23.51
C VAL A 775 25.05 -8.70 -24.40
N GLU A 776 24.88 -9.28 -25.59
CA GLU A 776 25.94 -9.44 -26.62
C GLU A 776 26.62 -8.10 -26.99
N GLY A 777 25.90 -6.97 -26.86
CA GLY A 777 26.43 -5.64 -27.17
C GLY A 777 27.28 -5.01 -26.06
N VAL A 778 27.34 -5.61 -24.87
CA VAL A 778 28.12 -5.12 -23.72
C VAL A 778 29.14 -6.14 -23.18
N HIS A 779 29.18 -7.33 -23.78
CA HIS A 779 30.15 -8.41 -23.55
C HIS A 779 31.40 -8.22 -24.43
#